data_AF-A0A016UY05-F1
#
_entry.id   AF-A0A016UY05-F1
#
_cell.length_a   1.000
_cell.length_b   1.000
_cell.length_c   1.000
_cell.angle_alpha   90.00
_cell.angle_beta   90.00
_cell.angle_gamma   90.00
#
_symmetry.space_group_name_H-M   'P 1'
#
loop_
_entity.id
_entity.type
_entity.pdbx_description
1 polymer ?
#
loop_
_entity_poly.entity_id
_entity_poly.type
_entity_poly.pdbx_seq_one_letter_code
_entity_poly.pdbx_strand_id
1 'polypeptide(L)'
;MMHVNTCGSCRYVQNCVYTFVAGPRQRVKLEFEHFHLAGSSESCEIEYVDIYSELERVESDLLSASLGGRYCGTVSPHVRISLHRVLVLVFHSRAREVDRQFGFRGRYSFIPDTKYQAGTPLNGEDGCDFLIEASKRKKGAIFSPTYPGTYPKNFHCSYLLKGRAGQRIRLFFRDFDIYFGGEHCPYDSVTIFDGPTTSSPIIKKVCGLQQRTELYSVGTEALIHFNTTNPAKADPRGFVVEYEFSSRFVDVAQLLHGQKGVTHMRGTECDVRVESNRETTHYIYSPKYPEMYPPNTTCTYILDGLQGDQNLEKVILTFEEFAVLSDDDSAIVVTDPLSLDDITCPAAWVGIAISDATMKATLSSTDESNFESTLCERIPPSSPLRGPYVSTGPRMVVQFGTTDKLITDGLHPSGFKAKVEFKTDFGVTGESIGTSNECLFRFRSPMGFFNSPRYPANYPLDTNCTYFIEGKPGQQILIHFEQFALYVGKDEDRCKDWLEIYDVFQDSGDERLVLQERYCSDTLPGPTVSAFGAYAMRVVFSSDSTGSGNGFKALYEIRPAAKEDIPSHETKEPRGEGAYRCGRRIRASETTPTGFVMSPNYPVKYNKDVHCDWEITARDGYKILLTMVKMEIEGEMSANKAHCQKAVIRVSGAPRPEYCGTNQNVFTPFVTKNNSVRISFLTSPDKVNGLKGFNMSWTEVREVNEMSECSSSNEYMCTYSKLCISSMLRCNGDANCGYQDDTDETHCARKESSTDKTIVIAGVFCGGTFLFICIFFCYLFKSKLERKKKRQRSHGSRHRHRQPYRSQKPVGKSIADSELPSPATSRFVHHDATGILPPITLHTIADQDQTFYG
;
A
#
# COMPACT_ATOMS: atom_id res chain seq x y z
N MET A 1 -45.88 -37.54 31.52
CA MET A 1 -44.68 -38.24 31.00
C MET A 1 -45.14 -39.10 29.84
N MET A 2 -44.46 -39.03 28.70
CA MET A 2 -44.83 -39.80 27.51
C MET A 2 -43.81 -40.91 27.30
N HIS A 3 -44.29 -42.14 27.13
CA HIS A 3 -43.45 -43.32 27.00
C HIS A 3 -43.95 -44.18 25.86
N VAL A 4 -43.12 -44.38 24.84
CA VAL A 4 -43.44 -45.28 23.72
C VAL A 4 -42.31 -46.30 23.61
N ASN A 5 -42.63 -47.55 23.97
CA ASN A 5 -41.81 -48.71 23.65
C ASN A 5 -42.38 -49.36 22.40
N THR A 6 -41.52 -49.79 21.49
CA THR A 6 -41.91 -50.68 20.39
C THR A 6 -42.55 -51.94 21.00
N CYS A 7 -43.85 -52.13 20.77
CA CYS A 7 -44.67 -53.11 21.48
C CYS A 7 -44.28 -54.54 21.09
N GLY A 8 -43.95 -55.38 22.07
CA GLY A 8 -43.45 -56.76 21.90
C GLY A 8 -44.41 -57.78 21.28
N SER A 9 -45.52 -57.36 20.67
CA SER A 9 -46.49 -58.25 19.98
C SER A 9 -47.25 -57.61 18.80
N CYS A 10 -46.84 -56.43 18.30
CA CYS A 10 -47.55 -55.80 17.17
C CYS A 10 -47.01 -56.30 15.81
N ARG A 11 -47.80 -57.11 15.11
CA ARG A 11 -47.55 -57.57 13.72
C ARG A 11 -47.88 -56.53 12.63
N TYR A 12 -48.14 -55.26 13.00
CA TYR A 12 -48.67 -54.24 12.08
C TYR A 12 -47.99 -52.88 12.26
N VAL A 13 -48.00 -52.09 11.17
CA VAL A 13 -47.60 -50.67 11.12
C VAL A 13 -48.19 -49.93 12.31
N GLN A 14 -47.35 -49.30 13.12
CA GLN A 14 -47.79 -48.51 14.27
C GLN A 14 -47.90 -47.05 13.88
N ASN A 15 -49.11 -46.50 13.95
CA ASN A 15 -49.38 -45.07 13.85
C ASN A 15 -49.99 -44.61 15.16
N CYS A 16 -49.22 -43.89 15.98
CA CYS A 16 -49.69 -43.34 17.25
C CYS A 16 -49.75 -41.81 17.16
N VAL A 17 -50.91 -41.23 17.45
CA VAL A 17 -51.12 -39.78 17.47
C VAL A 17 -51.30 -39.32 18.91
N TYR A 18 -50.49 -38.36 19.33
CA TYR A 18 -50.54 -37.74 20.64
C TYR A 18 -50.87 -36.27 20.50
N THR A 19 -52.03 -35.88 21.01
CA THR A 19 -52.51 -34.50 20.94
C THR A 19 -52.47 -33.86 22.32
N PHE A 20 -51.70 -32.78 22.43
CA PHE A 20 -51.58 -31.99 23.64
C PHE A 20 -52.37 -30.69 23.46
N VAL A 21 -53.27 -30.41 24.39
CA VAL A 21 -54.12 -29.21 24.37
C VAL A 21 -53.91 -28.43 25.65
N ALA A 22 -53.29 -27.26 25.53
CA ALA A 22 -53.05 -26.35 26.64
C ALA A 22 -54.31 -25.54 27.00
N GLY A 23 -54.37 -25.05 28.24
CA GLY A 23 -55.42 -24.13 28.66
C GLY A 23 -55.38 -22.78 27.92
N PRO A 24 -56.39 -21.91 28.12
CA PRO A 24 -56.36 -20.54 27.60
C PRO A 24 -55.09 -19.81 28.06
N ARG A 25 -54.44 -19.06 27.15
CA ARG A 25 -53.17 -18.34 27.41
C ARG A 25 -52.01 -19.25 27.85
N GLN A 26 -52.04 -20.51 27.42
CA GLN A 26 -50.94 -21.46 27.62
C GLN A 26 -50.53 -22.08 26.29
N ARG A 27 -49.30 -22.56 26.25
CA ARG A 27 -48.70 -23.29 25.12
C ARG A 27 -48.12 -24.60 25.62
N VAL A 28 -47.98 -25.56 24.72
CA VAL A 28 -47.39 -26.87 25.00
C VAL A 28 -45.89 -26.78 24.81
N LYS A 29 -45.12 -27.20 25.81
CA LYS A 29 -43.68 -27.41 25.74
C LYS A 29 -43.40 -28.91 25.81
N LEU A 30 -42.66 -29.44 24.84
CA LEU A 30 -42.29 -30.85 24.72
C LEU A 30 -40.76 -30.99 24.72
N GLU A 31 -40.25 -31.91 25.54
CA GLU A 31 -38.84 -32.21 25.69
C GLU A 31 -38.63 -33.72 25.65
N PHE A 32 -37.64 -34.18 24.89
CA PHE A 32 -37.28 -35.59 24.82
C PHE A 32 -36.10 -35.86 25.75
N GLU A 33 -36.23 -36.87 26.61
CA GLU A 33 -35.18 -37.34 27.51
C GLU A 33 -34.39 -38.50 26.87
N HIS A 34 -35.08 -39.30 26.05
CA HIS A 34 -34.50 -40.41 25.28
C HIS A 34 -35.13 -40.42 23.90
N PHE A 35 -34.32 -40.59 22.86
CA PHE A 35 -34.79 -40.66 21.47
C PHE A 35 -33.87 -41.57 20.65
N HIS A 36 -34.39 -42.73 20.28
CA HIS A 36 -33.67 -43.66 19.42
C HIS A 36 -34.69 -44.34 18.50
N LEU A 37 -34.73 -43.95 17.23
CA LEU A 37 -35.63 -44.53 16.22
C LEU A 37 -34.83 -45.09 15.06
N ALA A 38 -35.35 -46.10 14.37
CA ALA A 38 -34.67 -46.66 13.21
C ALA A 38 -34.61 -45.65 12.03
N GLY A 39 -33.42 -45.50 11.44
CA GLY A 39 -33.16 -44.62 10.29
C GLY A 39 -31.98 -43.68 10.50
N SER A 40 -31.74 -42.82 9.52
CA SER A 40 -30.73 -41.75 9.58
C SER A 40 -31.35 -40.42 9.15
N SER A 41 -30.66 -39.31 9.40
CA SER A 41 -31.10 -37.96 8.98
C SER A 41 -31.32 -37.83 7.46
N GLU A 42 -30.69 -38.69 6.65
CA GLU A 42 -30.85 -38.73 5.19
C GLU A 42 -31.91 -39.75 4.73
N SER A 43 -32.27 -40.72 5.58
CA SER A 43 -33.23 -41.78 5.26
C SER A 43 -34.15 -42.04 6.46
N CYS A 44 -35.23 -41.26 6.51
CA CYS A 44 -36.14 -41.13 7.65
C CYS A 44 -37.56 -41.65 7.32
N GLU A 45 -37.64 -42.85 6.76
CA GLU A 45 -38.89 -43.40 6.20
C GLU A 45 -39.44 -44.63 6.95
N ILE A 46 -38.59 -45.28 7.76
CA ILE A 46 -38.92 -46.54 8.44
C ILE A 46 -39.62 -46.25 9.78
N GLU A 47 -38.94 -45.53 10.67
CA GLU A 47 -39.49 -45.04 11.92
C GLU A 47 -39.21 -43.55 12.06
N TYR A 48 -40.25 -42.77 12.33
CA TYR A 48 -40.09 -41.34 12.54
C TYR A 48 -41.20 -40.76 13.41
N VAL A 49 -40.91 -39.58 13.94
CA VAL A 49 -41.84 -38.73 14.67
C VAL A 49 -42.04 -37.44 13.88
N ASP A 50 -43.28 -37.21 13.45
CA ASP A 50 -43.71 -35.94 12.88
C ASP A 50 -44.30 -35.06 14.00
N ILE A 51 -43.82 -33.82 14.11
CA ILE A 51 -44.28 -32.86 15.12
C ILE A 51 -44.96 -31.68 14.44
N TYR A 52 -46.21 -31.44 14.80
CA TYR A 52 -47.01 -30.30 14.35
C TYR A 52 -47.17 -29.32 15.52
N SER A 53 -46.36 -28.26 15.52
CA SER A 53 -46.33 -27.23 16.56
C SER A 53 -47.10 -25.95 16.20
N GLU A 54 -47.55 -25.82 14.96
CA GLU A 54 -48.15 -24.59 14.41
C GLU A 54 -49.70 -24.64 14.37
N LEU A 55 -50.32 -25.65 14.99
CA LEU A 55 -51.76 -25.87 14.93
C LEU A 55 -52.54 -24.91 15.83
N GLU A 56 -53.53 -24.22 15.28
CA GLU A 56 -54.47 -23.37 16.04
C GLU A 56 -55.54 -24.18 16.78
N ARG A 57 -56.08 -25.22 16.11
CA ARG A 57 -57.23 -26.01 16.59
C ARG A 57 -56.89 -27.50 16.61
N VAL A 58 -57.64 -28.23 17.43
CA VAL A 58 -57.47 -29.67 17.62
C VAL A 58 -57.92 -30.46 16.38
N GLU A 59 -58.91 -29.95 15.67
CA GLU A 59 -59.55 -30.58 14.50
C GLU A 59 -58.89 -30.23 13.17
N SER A 60 -57.76 -29.50 13.20
CA SER A 60 -57.03 -29.13 12.00
C SER A 60 -56.54 -30.35 11.24
N ASP A 61 -56.69 -30.34 9.91
CA ASP A 61 -56.24 -31.43 9.04
C ASP A 61 -54.71 -31.49 8.99
N LEU A 62 -54.15 -32.60 9.49
CA LEU A 62 -52.69 -32.82 9.55
C LEU A 62 -52.04 -33.01 8.18
N LEU A 63 -52.82 -33.30 7.14
CA LEU A 63 -52.32 -33.46 5.76
C LEU A 63 -52.02 -32.11 5.10
N SER A 64 -52.75 -31.07 5.48
CA SER A 64 -52.57 -29.70 4.98
C SER A 64 -51.84 -28.78 5.96
N ALA A 65 -51.67 -29.21 7.22
CA ALA A 65 -50.94 -28.46 8.24
C ALA A 65 -49.42 -28.38 7.96
N SER A 66 -48.82 -27.25 8.35
CA SER A 66 -47.37 -27.07 8.37
C SER A 66 -46.69 -28.10 9.27
N LEU A 67 -45.83 -28.93 8.69
CA LEU A 67 -45.01 -29.89 9.43
C LEU A 67 -43.85 -29.16 10.12
N GLY A 68 -43.87 -29.14 11.46
CA GLY A 68 -42.81 -28.53 12.28
C GLY A 68 -41.48 -29.28 12.21
N GLY A 69 -41.50 -30.57 11.87
CA GLY A 69 -40.34 -31.37 11.53
C GLY A 69 -40.59 -32.88 11.62
N ARG A 70 -39.73 -33.65 10.94
CA ARG A 70 -39.68 -35.11 10.96
C ARG A 70 -38.37 -35.58 11.58
N TYR A 71 -38.44 -36.45 12.59
CA TYR A 71 -37.29 -36.88 13.39
C TYR A 71 -37.16 -38.40 13.44
N CYS A 72 -35.94 -38.90 13.28
CA CYS A 72 -35.57 -40.31 13.41
C CYS A 72 -34.07 -40.43 13.77
N GLY A 73 -33.57 -41.66 13.94
CA GLY A 73 -32.20 -41.90 14.37
C GLY A 73 -32.02 -41.64 15.87
N THR A 74 -30.81 -41.27 16.28
CA THR A 74 -30.42 -41.07 17.68
C THR A 74 -30.43 -39.61 18.13
N VAL A 75 -30.60 -38.66 17.21
CA VAL A 75 -30.60 -37.23 17.51
C VAL A 75 -32.05 -36.80 17.79
N SER A 76 -32.37 -36.55 19.05
CA SER A 76 -33.67 -35.99 19.43
C SER A 76 -33.83 -34.56 18.88
N PRO A 77 -35.05 -34.14 18.53
CA PRO A 77 -35.33 -32.73 18.30
C PRO A 77 -34.98 -31.90 19.55
N HIS A 78 -34.55 -30.65 19.34
CA HIS A 78 -34.46 -29.68 20.42
C HIS A 78 -35.86 -29.43 21.02
N VAL A 79 -35.93 -28.78 22.19
CA VAL A 79 -37.19 -28.43 22.88
C VAL A 79 -38.22 -27.89 21.87
N ARG A 80 -39.43 -28.45 21.85
CA ARG A 80 -40.51 -28.03 20.95
C ARG A 80 -41.55 -27.25 21.73
N ILE A 81 -41.93 -26.09 21.23
CA ILE A 81 -42.98 -25.27 21.82
C ILE A 81 -44.02 -24.97 20.75
N SER A 82 -45.30 -25.13 21.09
CA SER A 82 -46.40 -24.80 20.18
C SER A 82 -46.52 -23.28 19.97
N LEU A 83 -46.92 -22.89 18.76
CA LEU A 83 -47.25 -21.52 18.40
C LEU A 83 -48.56 -21.08 19.07
N HIS A 84 -49.51 -22.00 19.18
CA HIS A 84 -50.79 -21.78 19.85
C HIS A 84 -51.00 -22.81 20.98
N ARG A 85 -52.24 -23.21 21.24
CA ARG A 85 -52.60 -24.10 22.36
C ARG A 85 -52.41 -25.58 22.03
N VAL A 86 -52.25 -25.94 20.77
CA VAL A 86 -52.26 -27.33 20.30
C VAL A 86 -50.88 -27.74 19.81
N LEU A 87 -50.43 -28.93 20.23
CA LEU A 87 -49.27 -29.61 19.66
C LEU A 87 -49.66 -31.06 19.38
N VAL A 88 -49.40 -31.53 18.16
CA VAL A 88 -49.66 -32.92 17.77
C VAL A 88 -48.33 -33.59 17.44
N LEU A 89 -48.12 -34.77 18.00
CA LEU A 89 -46.99 -35.65 17.71
C LEU A 89 -47.52 -36.93 17.07
N VAL A 90 -47.07 -37.24 15.87
CA VAL A 90 -47.41 -38.46 15.13
C VAL A 90 -46.18 -39.35 15.06
N PHE A 91 -46.22 -40.48 15.76
CA PHE A 91 -45.22 -41.53 15.62
C PHE A 91 -45.67 -42.53 14.57
N HIS A 92 -44.79 -42.83 13.63
CA HIS A 92 -45.03 -43.79 12.57
C HIS A 92 -43.87 -44.80 12.51
N SER A 93 -44.19 -46.09 12.56
CA SER A 93 -43.22 -47.19 12.45
C SER A 93 -43.70 -48.28 11.50
N ARG A 94 -42.83 -48.64 10.54
CA ARG A 94 -42.98 -49.79 9.62
C ARG A 94 -41.94 -50.89 9.88
N ALA A 95 -41.22 -50.81 11.00
CA ALA A 95 -40.17 -51.77 11.33
C ALA A 95 -40.74 -53.20 11.48
N ARG A 96 -40.08 -54.18 10.85
CA ARG A 96 -40.50 -55.60 10.87
C ARG A 96 -39.89 -56.40 12.03
N GLU A 97 -38.76 -55.95 12.55
CA GLU A 97 -38.04 -56.54 13.69
C GLU A 97 -38.03 -55.58 14.87
N VAL A 98 -38.29 -56.10 16.06
CA VAL A 98 -38.41 -55.33 17.31
C VAL A 98 -37.05 -55.32 18.00
N ASP A 99 -36.27 -54.24 17.86
CA ASP A 99 -35.19 -53.97 18.81
C ASP A 99 -35.77 -53.21 20.01
N ARG A 100 -35.54 -53.76 21.21
CA ARG A 100 -35.98 -53.14 22.48
C ARG A 100 -35.26 -51.83 22.79
N GLN A 101 -34.18 -51.51 22.05
CA GLN A 101 -33.47 -50.25 22.18
C GLN A 101 -34.14 -49.07 21.43
N PHE A 102 -35.01 -49.34 20.46
CA PHE A 102 -35.74 -48.30 19.74
C PHE A 102 -36.98 -47.84 20.52
N GLY A 103 -37.09 -46.53 20.70
CA GLY A 103 -38.18 -45.87 21.39
C GLY A 103 -37.81 -44.45 21.79
N PHE A 104 -38.81 -43.70 22.25
CA PHE A 104 -38.59 -42.37 22.79
C PHE A 104 -39.37 -42.14 24.09
N ARG A 105 -38.76 -41.34 24.96
CA ARG A 105 -39.33 -40.90 26.22
C ARG A 105 -39.20 -39.38 26.30
N GLY A 106 -40.25 -38.72 26.74
CA GLY A 106 -40.26 -37.28 26.89
C GLY A 106 -41.18 -36.77 27.99
N ARG A 107 -41.02 -35.49 28.31
CA ARG A 107 -41.85 -34.73 29.24
C ARG A 107 -42.54 -33.61 28.47
N TYR A 108 -43.80 -33.37 28.83
CA TYR A 108 -44.55 -32.21 28.36
C TYR A 108 -44.94 -31.34 29.55
N SER A 109 -45.08 -30.04 29.30
CA SER A 109 -45.58 -29.07 30.27
C SER A 109 -46.40 -28.00 29.57
N PHE A 110 -47.32 -27.37 30.30
CA PHE A 110 -48.08 -26.22 29.81
C PHE A 110 -47.46 -24.95 30.37
N ILE A 111 -46.97 -24.09 29.48
CA ILE A 111 -46.28 -22.85 29.84
C ILE A 111 -47.17 -21.64 29.51
N PRO A 112 -47.10 -20.54 30.27
CA PRO A 112 -47.80 -19.30 29.91
C PRO A 112 -47.35 -18.76 28.56
N ASP A 113 -48.28 -18.20 27.78
CA ASP A 113 -47.99 -17.57 26.48
C ASP A 113 -47.51 -16.11 26.61
N THR A 114 -47.62 -15.52 27.80
CA THR A 114 -47.35 -14.10 28.08
C THR A 114 -45.96 -13.63 27.65
N LYS A 115 -44.95 -14.52 27.72
CA LYS A 115 -43.58 -14.19 27.29
C LYS A 115 -43.45 -14.00 25.76
N TYR A 116 -44.39 -14.50 24.97
CA TYR A 116 -44.40 -14.34 23.50
C TYR A 116 -45.24 -13.15 23.04
N GLN A 117 -45.97 -12.49 23.95
CA GLN A 117 -46.69 -11.25 23.70
C GLN A 117 -45.76 -10.07 23.97
N ALA A 118 -45.01 -9.66 22.96
CA ALA A 118 -43.96 -8.63 23.12
C ALA A 118 -44.54 -7.23 23.40
N GLY A 119 -45.75 -6.94 22.93
CA GLY A 119 -46.41 -5.65 23.06
C GLY A 119 -47.90 -5.73 22.72
N THR A 120 -48.49 -4.61 22.31
CA THR A 120 -49.87 -4.62 21.81
C THR A 120 -49.92 -5.17 20.39
N PRO A 121 -50.77 -6.18 20.11
CA PRO A 121 -50.86 -6.77 18.77
C PRO A 121 -51.42 -5.77 17.76
N LEU A 122 -50.86 -5.75 16.55
CA LEU A 122 -51.27 -4.85 15.46
C LEU A 122 -52.30 -5.48 14.51
N ASN A 123 -52.21 -6.79 14.27
CA ASN A 123 -53.04 -7.53 13.29
C ASN A 123 -53.83 -8.69 13.95
N GLY A 124 -54.61 -8.38 15.00
CA GLY A 124 -55.42 -9.38 15.73
C GLY A 124 -54.63 -10.21 16.75
N GLU A 125 -55.30 -11.08 17.50
CA GLU A 125 -54.68 -11.87 18.60
C GLU A 125 -53.76 -13.01 18.12
N ASP A 126 -53.89 -13.46 16.87
CA ASP A 126 -53.21 -14.67 16.36
C ASP A 126 -51.91 -14.38 15.57
N GLY A 127 -51.57 -13.11 15.33
CA GLY A 127 -50.34 -12.70 14.64
C GLY A 127 -49.14 -12.44 15.56
N CYS A 128 -47.94 -12.32 15.01
CA CYS A 128 -46.73 -11.92 15.74
C CYS A 128 -46.26 -10.49 15.43
N ASP A 129 -47.21 -9.62 15.06
CA ASP A 129 -46.99 -8.21 14.83
C ASP A 129 -47.29 -7.39 16.08
N PHE A 130 -46.29 -6.76 16.68
CA PHE A 130 -46.43 -6.07 17.96
C PHE A 130 -45.94 -4.62 17.91
N LEU A 131 -46.71 -3.73 18.54
CA LEU A 131 -46.32 -2.38 18.90
C LEU A 131 -45.84 -2.34 20.36
N ILE A 132 -44.61 -1.86 20.56
CA ILE A 132 -43.94 -1.76 21.86
C ILE A 132 -43.67 -0.29 22.16
N GLU A 133 -44.41 0.28 23.11
CA GLU A 133 -44.32 1.69 23.43
C GLU A 133 -43.62 1.94 24.76
N ALA A 134 -42.72 2.93 24.78
CA ALA A 134 -42.05 3.39 26.00
C ALA A 134 -43.02 3.93 27.07
N SER A 135 -44.23 4.33 26.67
CA SER A 135 -45.31 4.76 27.58
C SER A 135 -45.80 3.61 28.46
N LYS A 136 -45.86 2.39 27.93
CA LYS A 136 -46.30 1.18 28.63
C LYS A 136 -45.14 0.50 29.37
N ARG A 137 -43.99 0.37 28.71
CA ARG A 137 -42.84 -0.38 29.24
C ARG A 137 -41.51 0.19 28.74
N LYS A 138 -40.66 0.66 29.67
CA LYS A 138 -39.34 1.25 29.34
C LYS A 138 -38.27 0.22 28.95
N LYS A 139 -38.31 -0.99 29.51
CA LYS A 139 -37.36 -2.07 29.20
C LYS A 139 -38.09 -3.41 29.13
N GLY A 140 -37.71 -4.29 28.22
CA GLY A 140 -38.32 -5.61 28.07
C GLY A 140 -37.50 -6.56 27.21
N ALA A 141 -38.10 -7.68 26.84
CA ALA A 141 -37.48 -8.69 26.01
C ALA A 141 -38.47 -9.18 24.94
N ILE A 142 -37.97 -9.35 23.73
CA ILE A 142 -38.66 -9.90 22.57
C ILE A 142 -38.11 -11.29 22.34
N PHE A 143 -39.01 -12.26 22.24
CA PHE A 143 -38.69 -13.65 21.98
C PHE A 143 -39.19 -14.01 20.59
N SER A 144 -38.42 -14.81 19.85
CA SER A 144 -38.98 -15.45 18.66
C SER A 144 -40.18 -16.34 19.05
N PRO A 145 -41.15 -16.59 18.14
CA PRO A 145 -42.46 -17.13 18.48
C PRO A 145 -42.49 -18.42 19.30
N THR A 146 -41.46 -19.25 19.27
CA THR A 146 -41.38 -20.54 19.99
C THR A 146 -40.11 -20.70 20.82
N TYR A 147 -39.33 -19.64 21.05
CA TYR A 147 -38.06 -19.70 21.83
C TYR A 147 -38.24 -20.31 23.24
N PRO A 148 -37.32 -21.19 23.71
CA PRO A 148 -36.06 -21.65 23.10
C PRO A 148 -36.22 -22.86 22.15
N GLY A 149 -37.43 -23.09 21.65
CA GLY A 149 -37.70 -24.09 20.64
C GLY A 149 -37.58 -23.57 19.22
N THR A 150 -37.63 -24.49 18.27
CA THR A 150 -37.46 -24.16 16.85
C THR A 150 -38.60 -23.32 16.32
N TYR A 151 -38.25 -22.24 15.65
CA TYR A 151 -39.21 -21.28 15.10
C TYR A 151 -39.96 -21.85 13.88
N PRO A 152 -41.21 -21.40 13.64
CA PRO A 152 -42.00 -21.78 12.46
C PRO A 152 -41.31 -21.42 11.14
N LYS A 153 -41.59 -22.17 10.08
CA LYS A 153 -41.09 -21.90 8.71
C LYS A 153 -42.05 -20.98 7.95
N ASN A 154 -41.54 -20.24 6.96
CA ASN A 154 -42.35 -19.32 6.14
C ASN A 154 -43.18 -18.31 6.95
N PHE A 155 -42.61 -17.89 8.08
CA PHE A 155 -43.26 -17.04 9.08
C PHE A 155 -42.67 -15.63 9.06
N HIS A 156 -43.53 -14.62 9.24
CA HIS A 156 -43.17 -13.21 9.24
C HIS A 156 -43.66 -12.53 10.51
N CYS A 157 -42.75 -11.94 11.28
CA CYS A 157 -43.07 -11.16 12.48
C CYS A 157 -42.50 -9.76 12.40
N SER A 158 -43.30 -8.78 12.80
CA SER A 158 -42.86 -7.38 12.92
C SER A 158 -42.96 -6.88 14.37
N TYR A 159 -41.93 -6.19 14.85
CA TYR A 159 -41.92 -5.55 16.15
C TYR A 159 -41.57 -4.07 15.98
N LEU A 160 -42.55 -3.19 16.16
CA LEU A 160 -42.39 -1.74 16.07
C LEU A 160 -42.15 -1.18 17.48
N LEU A 161 -40.95 -0.66 17.73
CA LEU A 161 -40.58 -0.01 18.98
C LEU A 161 -40.74 1.50 18.85
N LYS A 162 -41.49 2.11 19.78
CA LYS A 162 -41.79 3.55 19.79
C LYS A 162 -41.41 4.20 21.11
N GLY A 163 -40.35 4.98 21.08
CA GLY A 163 -39.83 5.80 22.18
C GLY A 163 -40.56 7.14 22.33
N ARG A 164 -40.27 7.86 23.43
CA ARG A 164 -40.65 9.26 23.61
C ARG A 164 -39.65 10.19 22.94
N ALA A 165 -40.01 11.45 22.74
CA ALA A 165 -39.10 12.48 22.24
C ALA A 165 -37.80 12.52 23.09
N GLY A 166 -36.65 12.58 22.41
CA GLY A 166 -35.32 12.57 23.04
C GLY A 166 -34.85 11.21 23.57
N GLN A 167 -35.61 10.12 23.36
CA GLN A 167 -35.16 8.77 23.71
C GLN A 167 -34.59 8.05 22.48
N ARG A 168 -33.57 7.24 22.71
CA ARG A 168 -33.07 6.24 21.76
C ARG A 168 -33.34 4.84 22.29
N ILE A 169 -33.21 3.84 21.41
CA ILE A 169 -33.55 2.45 21.67
C ILE A 169 -32.25 1.64 21.65
N ARG A 170 -31.95 0.97 22.76
CA ARG A 170 -30.89 -0.05 22.85
C ARG A 170 -31.52 -1.42 22.61
N LEU A 171 -30.88 -2.25 21.78
CA LEU A 171 -31.24 -3.64 21.52
C LEU A 171 -30.04 -4.52 21.86
N PHE A 172 -30.22 -5.46 22.79
CA PHE A 172 -29.18 -6.39 23.23
C PHE A 172 -29.60 -7.84 22.92
N PHE A 173 -28.84 -8.49 22.05
CA PHE A 173 -29.06 -9.86 21.60
C PHE A 173 -28.43 -10.82 22.61
N ARG A 174 -29.25 -11.28 23.56
CA ARG A 174 -28.80 -12.15 24.66
C ARG A 174 -28.50 -13.57 24.18
N ASP A 175 -29.38 -14.12 23.36
CA ASP A 175 -29.21 -15.40 22.66
C ASP A 175 -29.78 -15.24 21.26
N PHE A 176 -29.07 -15.72 20.25
CA PHE A 176 -29.49 -15.62 18.86
C PHE A 176 -28.89 -16.76 18.06
N ASP A 177 -29.79 -17.58 17.52
CA ASP A 177 -29.53 -18.77 16.75
C ASP A 177 -30.61 -18.88 15.67
N ILE A 178 -30.25 -18.43 14.48
CA ILE A 178 -31.10 -18.46 13.28
C ILE A 178 -30.29 -19.11 12.17
N TYR A 179 -30.94 -19.79 11.24
CA TYR A 179 -30.28 -20.43 10.11
C TYR A 179 -29.37 -19.44 9.33
N PHE A 180 -28.06 -19.73 9.28
CA PHE A 180 -27.06 -18.82 8.70
C PHE A 180 -27.28 -18.59 7.20
N GLY A 181 -27.44 -19.64 6.41
CA GLY A 181 -27.81 -19.50 5.00
C GLY A 181 -26.81 -18.79 4.06
N GLY A 182 -25.80 -18.08 4.57
CA GLY A 182 -24.79 -17.30 3.84
C GLY A 182 -24.56 -15.89 4.42
N GLU A 183 -23.46 -15.23 4.02
CA GLU A 183 -22.97 -13.97 4.60
C GLU A 183 -23.92 -12.75 4.49
N HIS A 184 -24.98 -12.83 3.66
CA HIS A 184 -25.99 -11.77 3.49
C HIS A 184 -27.38 -12.19 3.99
N CYS A 185 -27.46 -13.29 4.72
CA CYS A 185 -28.69 -13.87 5.24
C CYS A 185 -29.79 -13.99 4.15
N PRO A 186 -29.56 -14.75 3.07
CA PRO A 186 -30.49 -14.86 1.94
C PRO A 186 -31.77 -15.63 2.28
N TYR A 187 -31.77 -16.39 3.39
CA TYR A 187 -32.89 -17.20 3.86
C TYR A 187 -33.52 -16.53 5.10
N ASP A 188 -33.34 -17.15 6.27
CA ASP A 188 -33.88 -16.66 7.52
C ASP A 188 -33.05 -15.46 8.00
N SER A 189 -33.74 -14.41 8.46
CA SER A 189 -33.07 -13.21 8.90
C SER A 189 -33.89 -12.40 9.89
N VAL A 190 -33.18 -11.72 10.79
CA VAL A 190 -33.72 -10.61 11.55
C VAL A 190 -33.14 -9.32 10.98
N THR A 191 -34.00 -8.45 10.48
CA THR A 191 -33.63 -7.15 9.92
C THR A 191 -34.12 -6.05 10.84
N ILE A 192 -33.22 -5.16 11.25
CA ILE A 192 -33.50 -4.04 12.13
C ILE A 192 -33.43 -2.76 11.29
N PHE A 193 -34.52 -2.02 11.25
CA PHE A 193 -34.65 -0.75 10.56
C PHE A 193 -34.66 0.40 11.57
N ASP A 194 -33.95 1.48 11.22
CA ASP A 194 -33.80 2.72 11.99
C ASP A 194 -34.98 3.67 11.71
N GLY A 195 -36.19 3.22 12.01
CA GLY A 195 -37.41 3.97 11.80
C GLY A 195 -38.65 3.08 11.82
N PRO A 196 -39.84 3.65 11.57
CA PRO A 196 -41.10 2.93 11.71
C PRO A 196 -41.48 2.06 10.51
N THR A 197 -40.75 2.14 9.39
CA THR A 197 -41.11 1.48 8.12
C THR A 197 -39.95 0.71 7.52
N THR A 198 -40.25 -0.20 6.59
CA THR A 198 -39.24 -0.95 5.80
C THR A 198 -38.49 -0.08 4.79
N SER A 199 -38.95 1.14 4.52
CA SER A 199 -38.21 2.14 3.72
C SER A 199 -37.16 2.90 4.53
N SER A 200 -37.15 2.74 5.87
CA SER A 200 -36.15 3.35 6.74
C SER A 200 -34.79 2.67 6.55
N PRO A 201 -33.67 3.36 6.86
CA PRO A 201 -32.34 2.77 6.76
C PRO A 201 -32.21 1.51 7.62
N ILE A 202 -31.51 0.49 7.11
CA ILE A 202 -31.23 -0.73 7.88
C ILE A 202 -30.07 -0.46 8.83
N ILE A 203 -30.25 -0.78 10.13
CA ILE A 203 -29.18 -0.81 11.12
C ILE A 203 -28.32 -2.06 10.90
N LYS A 204 -28.97 -3.23 10.88
CA LYS A 204 -28.30 -4.51 10.68
C LYS A 204 -29.28 -5.56 10.18
N LYS A 205 -28.80 -6.48 9.34
CA LYS A 205 -29.48 -7.72 8.99
C LYS A 205 -28.61 -8.88 9.49
N VAL A 206 -29.19 -9.75 10.32
CA VAL A 206 -28.44 -10.79 11.04
C VAL A 206 -29.08 -12.17 10.89
N CYS A 207 -28.21 -13.18 10.87
CA CYS A 207 -28.51 -14.61 10.82
C CYS A 207 -27.29 -15.38 11.38
N GLY A 208 -27.43 -16.70 11.52
CA GLY A 208 -26.42 -17.54 12.14
C GLY A 208 -26.41 -17.42 13.65
N LEU A 209 -25.29 -17.79 14.25
CA LEU A 209 -25.04 -17.59 15.67
C LEU A 209 -24.50 -16.19 15.90
N GLN A 210 -25.21 -15.40 16.70
CA GLN A 210 -24.77 -14.07 17.15
C GLN A 210 -24.91 -14.07 18.67
N GLN A 211 -23.86 -13.73 19.42
CA GLN A 211 -23.95 -13.70 20.88
C GLN A 211 -23.52 -12.33 21.40
N ARG A 212 -24.27 -11.80 22.37
CA ARG A 212 -23.97 -10.55 23.09
C ARG A 212 -23.74 -9.35 22.18
N THR A 213 -24.46 -9.28 21.06
CA THR A 213 -24.42 -8.11 20.18
C THR A 213 -25.32 -7.01 20.71
N GLU A 214 -24.84 -5.78 20.65
CA GLU A 214 -25.57 -4.61 21.11
C GLU A 214 -25.74 -3.61 19.96
N LEU A 215 -26.95 -3.05 19.82
CA LEU A 215 -27.28 -2.10 18.77
C LEU A 215 -28.08 -0.92 19.34
N TYR A 216 -27.92 0.25 18.73
CA TYR A 216 -28.62 1.47 19.08
C TYR A 216 -29.34 2.07 17.86
N SER A 217 -30.60 2.48 18.04
CA SER A 217 -31.30 3.31 17.04
C SER A 217 -30.69 4.71 16.98
N VAL A 218 -30.80 5.41 15.85
CA VAL A 218 -30.48 6.84 15.78
C VAL A 218 -31.69 7.65 16.23
N GLY A 219 -32.89 7.25 15.79
CA GLY A 219 -34.15 7.91 16.13
C GLY A 219 -34.86 7.34 17.36
N THR A 220 -36.08 7.84 17.58
CA THR A 220 -36.98 7.40 18.65
C THR A 220 -37.77 6.14 18.30
N GLU A 221 -37.73 5.69 17.04
CA GLU A 221 -38.50 4.55 16.53
C GLU A 221 -37.56 3.56 15.84
N ALA A 222 -37.84 2.27 15.98
CA ALA A 222 -37.12 1.19 15.30
C ALA A 222 -38.08 0.04 14.99
N LEU A 223 -37.87 -0.60 13.84
CA LEU A 223 -38.70 -1.72 13.37
C LEU A 223 -37.83 -2.97 13.22
N ILE A 224 -38.24 -4.07 13.84
CA ILE A 224 -37.56 -5.36 13.73
C ILE A 224 -38.45 -6.30 12.93
N HIS A 225 -37.93 -6.84 11.83
CA HIS A 225 -38.57 -7.87 11.04
C HIS A 225 -37.86 -9.20 11.22
N PHE A 226 -38.59 -10.25 11.56
CA PHE A 226 -38.12 -11.62 11.55
C PHE A 226 -38.79 -12.39 10.42
N ASN A 227 -37.99 -12.83 9.45
CA ASN A 227 -38.45 -13.56 8.27
C ASN A 227 -37.80 -14.93 8.23
N THR A 228 -38.59 -15.96 7.96
CA THR A 228 -38.14 -17.34 7.84
C THR A 228 -38.61 -17.95 6.52
N THR A 229 -37.88 -18.94 6.02
CA THR A 229 -38.07 -19.58 4.70
C THR A 229 -38.01 -21.11 4.81
N ASN A 230 -38.22 -21.83 3.70
CA ASN A 230 -38.10 -23.29 3.60
C ASN A 230 -37.01 -23.66 2.56
N PRO A 231 -36.06 -24.59 2.82
CA PRO A 231 -35.93 -25.49 3.98
C PRO A 231 -34.86 -25.04 4.98
N ALA A 232 -35.27 -24.75 6.21
CA ALA A 232 -34.35 -24.81 7.35
C ALA A 232 -33.97 -26.30 7.56
N LYS A 233 -32.77 -26.69 7.11
CA LYS A 233 -32.20 -28.03 7.35
C LYS A 233 -31.76 -28.27 8.79
N ALA A 234 -31.90 -27.27 9.67
CA ALA A 234 -31.47 -27.30 11.07
C ALA A 234 -32.65 -26.99 12.01
N ASP A 235 -32.47 -27.31 13.30
CA ASP A 235 -33.38 -26.98 14.42
C ASP A 235 -32.82 -25.81 15.27
N PRO A 236 -32.70 -24.59 14.72
CA PRO A 236 -32.18 -23.43 15.44
C PRO A 236 -33.11 -23.00 16.58
N ARG A 237 -32.54 -22.43 17.65
CA ARG A 237 -33.28 -22.10 18.89
C ARG A 237 -34.07 -20.78 18.82
N GLY A 238 -33.83 -19.96 17.79
CA GLY A 238 -34.43 -18.63 17.66
C GLY A 238 -33.65 -17.55 18.41
N PHE A 239 -34.33 -16.52 18.92
CA PHE A 239 -33.65 -15.39 19.55
C PHE A 239 -34.36 -14.81 20.77
N VAL A 240 -33.57 -14.11 21.59
CA VAL A 240 -34.01 -13.19 22.62
C VAL A 240 -33.31 -11.85 22.46
N VAL A 241 -34.09 -10.80 22.23
CA VAL A 241 -33.61 -9.43 22.15
C VAL A 241 -34.16 -8.63 23.32
N GLU A 242 -33.28 -8.15 24.19
CA GLU A 242 -33.64 -7.22 25.26
C GLU A 242 -33.62 -5.80 24.71
N TYR A 243 -34.64 -4.99 25.05
CA TYR A 243 -34.74 -3.61 24.60
C TYR A 243 -34.82 -2.63 25.78
N GLU A 244 -34.28 -1.44 25.60
CA GLU A 244 -34.37 -0.32 26.54
C GLU A 244 -34.61 1.00 25.81
N PHE A 245 -35.64 1.74 26.23
CA PHE A 245 -35.85 3.14 25.84
C PHE A 245 -35.20 4.06 26.88
N SER A 246 -34.26 4.90 26.45
CA SER A 246 -33.62 5.84 27.37
C SER A 246 -33.18 7.13 26.70
N SER A 247 -33.25 8.23 27.43
CA SER A 247 -32.66 9.53 27.08
C SER A 247 -31.24 9.69 27.62
N ARG A 248 -30.68 8.65 28.27
CA ARG A 248 -29.30 8.64 28.75
C ARG A 248 -28.27 8.39 27.64
N PHE A 249 -28.70 7.71 26.59
CA PHE A 249 -27.89 7.41 25.42
C PHE A 249 -27.53 8.70 24.69
N VAL A 250 -26.39 8.69 24.00
CA VAL A 250 -25.82 9.88 23.36
C VAL A 250 -26.80 10.52 22.36
N ASP A 251 -26.93 11.85 22.40
CA ASP A 251 -27.64 12.58 21.35
C ASP A 251 -26.72 12.74 20.12
N VAL A 252 -27.05 12.01 19.05
CA VAL A 252 -26.26 11.99 17.81
C VAL A 252 -26.28 13.35 17.12
N ALA A 253 -27.40 14.07 17.13
CA ALA A 253 -27.51 15.36 16.45
C ALA A 253 -26.63 16.41 17.15
N GLN A 254 -26.61 16.38 18.48
CA GLN A 254 -25.70 17.22 19.28
C GLN A 254 -24.23 16.85 19.02
N LEU A 255 -23.88 15.57 19.05
CA LEU A 255 -22.50 15.10 18.87
C LEU A 255 -21.88 15.53 17.53
N LEU A 256 -22.66 15.47 16.45
CA LEU A 256 -22.17 15.79 15.09
C LEU A 256 -22.06 17.30 14.81
N HIS A 257 -22.71 18.16 15.61
CA HIS A 257 -22.74 19.62 15.42
C HIS A 257 -23.13 20.07 13.99
N GLY A 258 -23.87 19.24 13.23
CA GLY A 258 -24.30 19.55 11.87
C GLY A 258 -23.16 19.72 10.85
N GLN A 259 -21.95 19.23 11.15
CA GLN A 259 -20.79 19.35 10.26
C GLN A 259 -20.96 18.46 9.01
N LYS A 260 -20.65 19.01 7.83
CA LYS A 260 -20.52 18.21 6.61
C LYS A 260 -19.25 17.34 6.70
N GLY A 261 -19.29 16.11 6.19
CA GLY A 261 -18.16 15.16 6.28
C GLY A 261 -18.04 14.43 7.62
N VAL A 262 -18.88 14.75 8.61
CA VAL A 262 -18.90 14.05 9.90
C VAL A 262 -20.21 13.28 10.00
N THR A 263 -20.13 11.96 10.09
CA THR A 263 -21.30 11.07 10.05
C THR A 263 -21.29 10.08 11.21
N HIS A 264 -22.48 9.76 11.73
CA HIS A 264 -22.63 8.73 12.77
C HIS A 264 -22.72 7.33 12.16
N MET A 265 -22.08 6.35 12.80
CA MET A 265 -22.16 4.95 12.40
C MET A 265 -23.42 4.31 12.98
N ARG A 266 -24.43 4.06 12.13
CA ARG A 266 -25.71 3.48 12.54
C ARG A 266 -25.54 2.16 13.28
N GLY A 267 -26.33 1.97 14.34
CA GLY A 267 -26.24 0.80 15.22
C GLY A 267 -25.31 0.99 16.41
N THR A 268 -24.48 2.03 16.44
CA THR A 268 -23.58 2.33 17.55
C THR A 268 -24.18 3.40 18.47
N GLU A 269 -23.76 3.44 19.73
CA GLU A 269 -24.20 4.49 20.64
C GLU A 269 -23.69 5.86 20.17
N CYS A 270 -22.42 5.97 19.80
CA CYS A 270 -21.80 7.28 19.52
C CYS A 270 -20.59 7.22 18.58
N ASP A 271 -20.41 6.13 17.82
CA ASP A 271 -19.27 6.06 16.92
C ASP A 271 -19.47 7.00 15.73
N VAL A 272 -18.39 7.69 15.35
CA VAL A 272 -18.40 8.75 14.35
C VAL A 272 -17.33 8.45 13.30
N ARG A 273 -17.67 8.67 12.03
CA ARG A 273 -16.72 8.70 10.93
C ARG A 273 -16.56 10.13 10.41
N VAL A 274 -15.32 10.60 10.39
CA VAL A 274 -14.94 11.92 9.88
C VAL A 274 -14.20 11.71 8.57
N GLU A 275 -14.78 12.16 7.47
CA GLU A 275 -14.21 12.01 6.13
C GLU A 275 -13.75 13.36 5.59
N SER A 276 -12.50 13.40 5.12
CA SER A 276 -11.93 14.56 4.46
C SER A 276 -12.68 14.89 3.17
N ASN A 277 -12.94 16.18 2.93
CA ASN A 277 -13.39 16.70 1.65
C ASN A 277 -12.29 17.54 0.98
N ARG A 278 -11.04 17.04 1.01
CA ARG A 278 -9.77 17.73 0.64
C ARG A 278 -9.36 18.80 1.64
N GLU A 279 -8.42 18.44 2.51
CA GLU A 279 -7.77 19.33 3.47
C GLU A 279 -8.76 20.13 4.33
N THR A 280 -9.93 19.55 4.56
CA THR A 280 -10.96 20.16 5.42
C THR A 280 -10.57 20.02 6.88
N THR A 281 -10.90 21.04 7.66
CA THR A 281 -10.79 20.96 9.12
C THR A 281 -12.15 20.56 9.68
N HIS A 282 -12.15 19.56 10.57
CA HIS A 282 -13.32 19.14 11.32
C HIS A 282 -13.07 19.23 12.82
N TYR A 283 -14.15 19.16 13.59
CA TYR A 283 -14.07 19.07 15.05
C TYR A 283 -14.79 17.83 15.54
N ILE A 284 -14.15 17.11 16.46
CA ILE A 284 -14.76 16.01 17.21
C ILE A 284 -14.89 16.41 18.67
N TYR A 285 -15.92 15.88 19.31
CA TYR A 285 -16.31 16.22 20.67
C TYR A 285 -16.60 14.96 21.46
N SER A 286 -16.31 14.98 22.76
CA SER A 286 -16.87 13.97 23.66
C SER A 286 -18.41 14.09 23.72
N PRO A 287 -19.15 13.01 24.00
CA PRO A 287 -20.59 13.10 24.14
C PRO A 287 -21.01 14.13 25.21
N LYS A 288 -22.05 14.91 24.91
CA LYS A 288 -22.58 16.01 25.75
C LYS A 288 -21.64 17.20 26.00
N TYR A 289 -20.47 17.27 25.36
CA TYR A 289 -19.59 18.43 25.49
C TYR A 289 -20.36 19.77 25.30
N PRO A 290 -20.13 20.80 26.15
CA PRO A 290 -19.12 20.94 27.21
C PRO A 290 -19.51 20.36 28.58
N GLU A 291 -20.65 19.68 28.66
CA GLU A 291 -21.10 19.00 29.87
C GLU A 291 -20.40 17.65 30.05
N MET A 292 -20.62 17.04 31.21
CA MET A 292 -20.06 15.74 31.53
C MET A 292 -20.64 14.63 30.64
N TYR A 293 -19.74 13.84 30.08
CA TYR A 293 -20.06 12.67 29.26
C TYR A 293 -20.81 11.58 30.06
N PRO A 294 -21.58 10.71 29.39
CA PRO A 294 -22.33 9.63 30.05
C PRO A 294 -21.41 8.48 30.54
N PRO A 295 -21.84 7.74 31.58
CA PRO A 295 -21.12 6.58 32.10
C PRO A 295 -21.37 5.34 31.23
N ASN A 296 -20.44 4.38 31.26
CA ASN A 296 -20.49 3.13 30.48
C ASN A 296 -20.69 3.37 28.97
N THR A 297 -20.00 4.35 28.43
CA THR A 297 -20.10 4.73 27.02
C THR A 297 -18.73 4.65 26.38
N THR A 298 -18.67 3.98 25.23
CA THR A 298 -17.48 3.88 24.39
C THR A 298 -17.81 4.43 23.01
N CYS A 299 -17.08 5.46 22.59
CA CYS A 299 -17.24 6.10 21.28
C CYS A 299 -15.95 5.97 20.48
N THR A 300 -16.05 5.42 19.28
CA THR A 300 -14.93 5.32 18.34
C THR A 300 -15.09 6.37 17.25
N TYR A 301 -14.08 7.22 17.09
CA TYR A 301 -13.96 8.21 16.02
C TYR A 301 -12.98 7.70 14.98
N ILE A 302 -13.47 7.39 13.79
CA ILE A 302 -12.66 6.97 12.65
C ILE A 302 -12.42 8.19 11.77
N LEU A 303 -11.16 8.63 11.69
CA LEU A 303 -10.74 9.80 10.94
C LEU A 303 -10.13 9.33 9.62
N ASP A 304 -10.82 9.58 8.52
CA ASP A 304 -10.48 9.17 7.16
C ASP A 304 -10.05 10.37 6.33
N GLY A 305 -8.75 10.51 6.13
CA GLY A 305 -8.18 11.34 5.08
C GLY A 305 -8.41 10.74 3.70
N LEU A 306 -8.18 11.53 2.65
CA LEU A 306 -8.27 11.02 1.29
C LEU A 306 -7.22 9.92 1.06
N GLN A 307 -7.70 8.81 0.49
CA GLN A 307 -6.89 7.66 0.14
C GLN A 307 -7.16 7.27 -1.32
N GLY A 308 -6.27 7.65 -2.21
CA GLY A 308 -6.26 7.24 -3.60
C GLY A 308 -4.92 7.49 -4.28
N ASP A 309 -4.81 7.06 -5.53
CA ASP A 309 -3.58 7.22 -6.34
C ASP A 309 -3.16 8.69 -6.50
N GLN A 310 -4.14 9.60 -6.44
CA GLN A 310 -3.97 11.03 -6.66
C GLN A 310 -3.94 11.85 -5.37
N ASN A 311 -4.76 11.49 -4.37
CA ASN A 311 -4.91 12.25 -3.12
C ASN A 311 -4.66 11.34 -1.90
N LEU A 312 -3.62 11.66 -1.12
CA LEU A 312 -3.15 10.89 0.03
C LEU A 312 -2.90 11.95 1.07
N GLU A 313 -3.68 11.87 2.13
CA GLU A 313 -3.58 12.80 3.23
C GLU A 313 -3.05 12.07 4.46
N LYS A 314 -2.48 12.84 5.38
CA LYS A 314 -2.29 12.45 6.77
C LYS A 314 -3.31 13.19 7.62
N VAL A 315 -3.73 12.53 8.68
CA VAL A 315 -4.62 13.06 9.70
C VAL A 315 -3.79 13.66 10.81
N ILE A 316 -4.13 14.88 11.21
CA ILE A 316 -3.52 15.59 12.32
C ILE A 316 -4.60 15.90 13.33
N LEU A 317 -4.42 15.43 14.56
CA LEU A 317 -5.34 15.64 15.67
C LEU A 317 -4.71 16.54 16.72
N THR A 318 -5.43 17.60 17.12
CA THR A 318 -5.01 18.51 18.19
C THR A 318 -6.18 18.78 19.13
N PHE A 319 -5.98 18.62 20.44
CA PHE A 319 -7.00 18.92 21.44
C PHE A 319 -6.99 20.41 21.81
N GLU A 320 -8.08 21.11 21.50
CA GLU A 320 -8.26 22.52 21.92
C GLU A 320 -8.71 22.61 23.37
N GLU A 321 -9.53 21.66 23.82
CA GLU A 321 -9.95 21.51 25.21
C GLU A 321 -9.92 20.03 25.59
N PHE A 322 -9.46 19.73 26.81
CA PHE A 322 -9.35 18.35 27.30
C PHE A 322 -9.47 18.28 28.83
N ALA A 323 -10.51 17.57 29.28
CA ALA A 323 -10.82 17.30 30.68
C ALA A 323 -11.58 15.96 30.78
N VAL A 324 -10.86 14.85 30.60
CA VAL A 324 -11.42 13.49 30.72
C VAL A 324 -10.95 12.91 32.04
N LEU A 325 -11.77 13.07 33.08
CA LEU A 325 -11.40 12.80 34.46
C LEU A 325 -11.41 11.31 34.75
N SER A 326 -10.29 10.79 35.25
CA SER A 326 -10.11 9.44 35.73
C SER A 326 -9.67 9.45 37.21
N ASP A 327 -10.00 8.41 37.97
CA ASP A 327 -9.61 8.35 39.38
C ASP A 327 -8.11 8.08 39.51
N ASP A 328 -7.40 8.94 40.24
CA ASP A 328 -6.23 8.55 41.01
C ASP A 328 -6.18 9.45 42.26
N ASP A 329 -6.02 8.86 43.45
CA ASP A 329 -5.94 9.58 44.74
C ASP A 329 -4.74 10.57 44.81
N SER A 330 -3.93 10.63 43.75
CA SER A 330 -2.92 11.66 43.51
C SER A 330 -3.41 12.68 42.47
N ALA A 331 -3.84 13.84 42.94
CA ALA A 331 -3.82 15.07 42.15
C ALA A 331 -2.38 15.36 41.70
N ILE A 332 -1.95 14.78 40.58
CA ILE A 332 -0.69 15.16 39.93
C ILE A 332 -0.97 16.52 39.28
N VAL A 333 -0.64 17.57 40.03
CA VAL A 333 -0.32 18.85 39.40
C VAL A 333 0.86 18.56 38.49
N VAL A 334 0.64 18.59 37.17
CA VAL A 334 1.69 18.39 36.15
C VAL A 334 2.67 19.56 36.24
N THR A 335 3.60 19.45 37.19
CA THR A 335 4.84 20.21 37.26
C THR A 335 5.95 19.23 36.90
N ASP A 336 6.62 19.47 35.76
CA ASP A 336 7.66 18.67 35.11
C ASP A 336 7.24 17.54 34.15
N PRO A 337 7.99 17.34 33.04
CA PRO A 337 7.64 16.41 31.97
C PRO A 337 8.03 14.98 32.37
N LEU A 338 7.15 14.29 33.07
CA LEU A 338 7.24 12.84 33.25
C LEU A 338 6.82 12.12 31.95
N SER A 339 7.49 11.01 31.67
CA SER A 339 7.33 10.16 30.49
C SER A 339 5.90 9.63 30.34
N LEU A 340 5.42 9.57 29.09
CA LEU A 340 4.10 9.10 28.64
C LEU A 340 3.71 7.66 29.05
N ASP A 341 4.62 6.89 29.66
CA ASP A 341 4.48 5.43 29.80
C ASP A 341 3.74 4.97 31.07
N ASP A 342 3.41 5.85 32.04
CA ASP A 342 2.89 5.46 33.37
C ASP A 342 1.52 6.05 33.75
N ILE A 343 0.76 6.66 32.82
CA ILE A 343 -0.58 7.20 33.13
C ILE A 343 -1.62 6.10 32.97
N THR A 344 -2.13 5.56 34.07
CA THR A 344 -3.26 4.62 34.07
C THR A 344 -4.58 5.37 34.15
N CYS A 345 -5.50 5.12 33.21
CA CYS A 345 -6.80 5.81 33.15
C CYS A 345 -7.98 4.84 33.44
N PRO A 346 -8.17 4.38 34.69
CA PRO A 346 -9.13 3.31 35.00
C PRO A 346 -10.61 3.68 34.81
N ALA A 347 -10.98 4.96 34.90
CA ALA A 347 -12.39 5.37 34.94
C ALA A 347 -12.89 6.01 33.63
N ALA A 348 -12.06 6.84 32.99
CA ALA A 348 -12.35 7.41 31.67
C ALA A 348 -11.05 7.71 30.92
N TRP A 349 -11.04 7.51 29.61
CA TRP A 349 -9.82 7.63 28.80
C TRP A 349 -10.12 8.06 27.37
N VAL A 350 -9.08 8.60 26.71
CA VAL A 350 -9.02 8.82 25.27
C VAL A 350 -7.78 8.12 24.73
N GLY A 351 -7.99 7.02 24.01
CA GLY A 351 -6.94 6.28 23.31
C GLY A 351 -6.79 6.74 21.86
N ILE A 352 -5.56 6.88 21.38
CA ILE A 352 -5.23 7.31 20.02
C ILE A 352 -4.42 6.23 19.32
N ALA A 353 -4.90 5.77 18.18
CA ALA A 353 -4.24 4.83 17.28
C ALA A 353 -3.90 5.52 15.95
N ILE A 354 -2.61 5.60 15.68
CA ILE A 354 -1.93 6.38 14.65
C ILE A 354 -1.43 5.47 13.50
N SER A 355 -1.01 4.24 13.81
CA SER A 355 -0.48 3.28 12.83
C SER A 355 -1.48 2.18 12.43
N ASP A 356 -1.27 1.60 11.24
CA ASP A 356 -2.15 0.55 10.71
C ASP A 356 -2.26 -0.69 11.61
N ALA A 357 -1.21 -0.98 12.39
CA ALA A 357 -1.18 -2.11 13.31
C ALA A 357 -2.07 -1.86 14.53
N THR A 358 -1.91 -0.70 15.18
CA THR A 358 -2.70 -0.31 16.36
C THR A 358 -4.16 -0.11 15.98
N MET A 359 -4.45 0.53 14.85
CA MET A 359 -5.83 0.73 14.37
C MET A 359 -6.61 -0.58 14.20
N LYS A 360 -6.00 -1.63 13.63
CA LYS A 360 -6.67 -2.94 13.49
C LYS A 360 -6.97 -3.58 14.85
N ALA A 361 -6.05 -3.46 15.80
CA ALA A 361 -6.24 -3.98 17.15
C ALA A 361 -7.36 -3.24 17.89
N THR A 362 -7.36 -1.89 17.85
CA THR A 362 -8.38 -1.02 18.44
C THR A 362 -9.78 -1.26 17.88
N LEU A 363 -9.91 -1.50 16.57
CA LEU A 363 -11.21 -1.81 15.95
C LEU A 363 -11.76 -3.19 16.35
N SER A 364 -10.91 -4.07 16.89
CA SER A 364 -11.30 -5.42 17.33
C SER A 364 -11.50 -5.56 18.84
N SER A 365 -10.86 -4.71 19.65
CA SER A 365 -10.93 -4.74 21.12
C SER A 365 -10.68 -3.37 21.72
N THR A 366 -11.24 -3.13 22.90
CA THR A 366 -11.11 -1.88 23.67
C THR A 366 -9.92 -1.90 24.65
N ASP A 367 -8.99 -2.84 24.49
CA ASP A 367 -7.87 -3.00 25.42
C ASP A 367 -6.90 -1.82 25.31
N GLU A 368 -6.49 -1.28 26.45
CA GLU A 368 -5.63 -0.09 26.56
C GLU A 368 -4.26 -0.28 25.88
N SER A 369 -3.76 -1.52 25.82
CA SER A 369 -2.50 -1.87 25.15
C SER A 369 -2.51 -1.65 23.63
N ASN A 370 -3.66 -1.36 23.03
CA ASN A 370 -3.79 -1.20 21.59
C ASN A 370 -3.53 0.24 21.11
N PHE A 371 -3.44 1.21 22.03
CA PHE A 371 -3.23 2.62 21.70
C PHE A 371 -1.76 3.01 21.76
N GLU A 372 -1.32 3.90 20.86
CA GLU A 372 0.01 4.52 20.94
C GLU A 372 0.06 5.64 21.98
N SER A 373 -1.09 6.21 22.32
CA SER A 373 -1.20 7.21 23.37
C SER A 373 -2.57 7.11 24.05
N THR A 374 -2.56 7.10 25.38
CA THR A 374 -3.76 7.14 26.22
C THR A 374 -3.72 8.42 27.04
N LEU A 375 -4.82 9.18 27.03
CA LEU A 375 -4.96 10.47 27.69
C LEU A 375 -6.13 10.44 28.67
N CYS A 376 -5.92 11.01 29.85
CA CYS A 376 -6.96 11.37 30.82
C CYS A 376 -6.52 12.63 31.58
N GLU A 377 -7.29 12.99 32.60
CA GLU A 377 -7.18 14.22 33.38
C GLU A 377 -7.46 15.52 32.62
N ARG A 378 -7.36 16.63 33.34
CA ARG A 378 -7.43 17.98 32.78
C ARG A 378 -6.06 18.41 32.29
N ILE A 379 -5.88 18.46 30.99
CA ILE A 379 -4.60 18.82 30.36
C ILE A 379 -4.59 20.33 30.07
N PRO A 380 -3.62 21.12 30.55
CA PRO A 380 -3.58 22.57 30.32
C PRO A 380 -3.22 22.92 28.86
N PRO A 381 -3.61 24.12 28.36
CA PRO A 381 -3.36 24.54 26.97
C PRO A 381 -1.90 24.56 26.52
N SER A 382 -0.95 24.75 27.45
CA SER A 382 0.49 24.78 27.16
C SER A 382 1.14 23.40 27.14
N SER A 383 0.41 22.32 27.45
CA SER A 383 0.98 20.97 27.51
C SER A 383 1.16 20.36 26.11
N PRO A 384 2.32 19.73 25.83
CA PRO A 384 2.53 19.00 24.57
C PRO A 384 1.61 17.78 24.41
N LEU A 385 0.98 17.31 25.49
CA LEU A 385 0.03 16.18 25.46
C LEU A 385 -1.26 16.49 24.67
N ARG A 386 -1.52 17.75 24.33
CA ARG A 386 -2.65 18.13 23.46
C ARG A 386 -2.39 17.85 21.97
N GLY A 387 -1.21 17.35 21.62
CA GLY A 387 -0.79 17.09 20.23
C GLY A 387 0.11 18.21 19.68
N PRO A 388 0.34 18.25 18.35
CA PRO A 388 -0.38 17.50 17.33
C PRO A 388 0.03 16.02 17.25
N TYR A 389 -0.96 15.13 17.16
CA TYR A 389 -0.77 13.73 16.80
C TYR A 389 -0.88 13.59 15.28
N VAL A 390 0.10 12.97 14.62
CA VAL A 390 0.17 12.86 13.16
C VAL A 390 0.14 11.40 12.74
N SER A 391 -0.86 11.00 11.95
CA SER A 391 -1.00 9.63 11.45
C SER A 391 0.15 9.21 10.52
N THR A 392 0.47 7.92 10.51
CA THR A 392 1.45 7.36 9.57
C THR A 392 0.88 7.23 8.16
N GLY A 393 -0.44 7.14 8.03
CA GLY A 393 -1.17 6.99 6.77
C GLY A 393 -2.43 7.85 6.73
N PRO A 394 -3.40 7.53 5.85
CA PRO A 394 -4.61 8.34 5.66
C PRO A 394 -5.68 8.11 6.72
N ARG A 395 -5.46 7.24 7.70
CA ARG A 395 -6.43 6.95 8.74
C ARG A 395 -5.83 7.16 10.12
N MET A 396 -6.67 7.61 11.04
CA MET A 396 -6.41 7.62 12.48
C MET A 396 -7.68 7.16 13.19
N VAL A 397 -7.54 6.41 14.28
CA VAL A 397 -8.68 6.01 15.12
C VAL A 397 -8.49 6.58 16.52
N VAL A 398 -9.51 7.26 17.02
CA VAL A 398 -9.55 7.76 18.40
C VAL A 398 -10.69 7.04 19.11
N GLN A 399 -10.45 6.50 20.30
CA GLN A 399 -11.48 5.89 21.12
C GLN A 399 -11.61 6.64 22.43
N PHE A 400 -12.84 7.01 22.77
CA PHE A 400 -13.21 7.56 24.06
C PHE A 400 -13.98 6.50 24.84
N GLY A 401 -13.62 6.27 26.09
CA GLY A 401 -14.27 5.27 26.94
C GLY A 401 -14.53 5.78 28.35
N THR A 402 -15.62 5.32 28.95
CA THR A 402 -16.01 5.62 30.33
C THR A 402 -16.55 4.37 31.02
N THR A 403 -16.28 4.28 32.32
CA THR A 403 -16.82 3.24 33.20
C THR A 403 -18.08 3.72 33.94
N ASP A 404 -18.55 2.96 34.93
CA ASP A 404 -19.73 3.28 35.74
C ASP A 404 -19.45 4.37 36.79
N LYS A 405 -18.19 4.55 37.18
CA LYS A 405 -17.75 5.56 38.16
C LYS A 405 -17.30 6.83 37.46
N LEU A 406 -18.18 7.82 37.43
CA LEU A 406 -17.85 9.16 36.94
C LEU A 406 -17.50 10.10 38.10
N ILE A 407 -16.35 10.75 38.00
CA ILE A 407 -15.84 11.72 38.97
C ILE A 407 -15.90 13.11 38.36
N THR A 408 -16.34 14.10 39.15
CA THR A 408 -16.45 15.50 38.73
C THR A 408 -15.53 16.35 39.60
N ASP A 409 -14.77 17.22 38.97
CA ASP A 409 -13.90 18.22 39.60
C ASP A 409 -14.66 19.53 39.92
N GLY A 410 -15.95 19.62 39.56
CA GLY A 410 -16.77 20.82 39.69
C GLY A 410 -16.38 21.96 38.72
N LEU A 411 -15.49 21.70 37.76
CA LEU A 411 -14.99 22.68 36.79
C LEU A 411 -15.54 22.41 35.38
N HIS A 412 -15.77 23.48 34.62
CA HIS A 412 -16.22 23.42 33.23
C HIS A 412 -15.22 24.09 32.29
N PRO A 413 -15.07 23.61 31.03
CA PRO A 413 -15.77 22.48 30.42
C PRO A 413 -15.24 21.11 30.90
N SER A 414 -16.06 20.08 30.73
CA SER A 414 -15.71 18.66 30.93
C SER A 414 -15.75 17.92 29.58
N GLY A 415 -14.93 16.89 29.43
CA GLY A 415 -14.77 16.20 28.15
C GLY A 415 -13.72 16.85 27.24
N PHE A 416 -13.85 16.67 25.92
CA PHE A 416 -12.87 17.21 24.98
C PHE A 416 -13.51 17.84 23.74
N LYS A 417 -12.77 18.80 23.17
CA LYS A 417 -12.96 19.34 21.82
C LYS A 417 -11.63 19.22 21.09
N ALA A 418 -11.61 18.43 20.02
CA ALA A 418 -10.41 18.22 19.22
C ALA A 418 -10.61 18.70 17.78
N LYS A 419 -9.61 19.40 17.26
CA LYS A 419 -9.48 19.81 15.87
C LYS A 419 -8.82 18.68 15.09
N VAL A 420 -9.44 18.29 13.98
CA VAL A 420 -8.94 17.30 13.02
C VAL A 420 -8.60 18.03 11.72
N GLU A 421 -7.36 17.97 11.31
CA GLU A 421 -6.86 18.56 10.06
C GLU A 421 -6.34 17.45 9.15
N PHE A 422 -6.68 17.53 7.87
CA PHE A 422 -6.11 16.65 6.85
C PHE A 422 -5.06 17.43 6.07
N LYS A 423 -3.85 16.87 5.92
CA LYS A 423 -2.77 17.48 5.14
C LYS A 423 -2.30 16.54 4.05
N THR A 424 -2.06 17.04 2.85
CA THR A 424 -1.52 16.24 1.75
C THR A 424 -0.14 15.67 2.12
N ASP A 425 0.03 14.36 1.92
CA ASP A 425 1.29 13.65 2.10
C ASP A 425 1.94 13.36 0.74
N PHE A 426 2.91 14.20 0.37
CA PHE A 426 3.67 14.01 -0.86
C PHE A 426 4.70 12.86 -0.77
N GLY A 427 4.96 12.30 0.42
CA GLY A 427 5.97 11.24 0.56
C GLY A 427 7.39 11.68 0.19
N VAL A 428 7.73 12.95 0.44
CA VAL A 428 9.06 13.53 0.20
C VAL A 428 9.76 13.71 1.55
N THR A 429 11.07 13.45 1.60
CA THR A 429 11.87 13.41 2.83
C THR A 429 12.35 14.77 3.35
N GLY A 430 12.19 15.85 2.59
CA GLY A 430 12.69 17.18 2.94
C GLY A 430 11.85 17.90 3.99
N GLU A 431 12.37 19.01 4.51
CA GLU A 431 11.63 19.90 5.42
C GLU A 431 10.57 20.68 4.63
N SER A 432 9.29 20.57 4.97
CA SER A 432 8.21 21.32 4.32
C SER A 432 8.30 22.82 4.64
N ILE A 433 8.31 23.67 3.62
CA ILE A 433 8.43 25.14 3.76
C ILE A 433 7.06 25.85 3.70
N GLY A 434 6.13 25.28 2.93
CA GLY A 434 4.86 25.92 2.59
C GLY A 434 3.70 25.52 3.50
N THR A 435 2.50 25.87 3.06
CA THR A 435 1.26 25.31 3.60
C THR A 435 1.14 23.81 3.27
N SER A 436 0.16 23.11 3.84
CA SER A 436 -0.08 21.67 3.59
C SER A 436 -0.24 21.29 2.11
N ASN A 437 -0.58 22.26 1.26
CA ASN A 437 -0.97 22.06 -0.13
C ASN A 437 0.19 22.34 -1.09
N GLU A 438 1.22 23.02 -0.59
CA GLU A 438 2.34 23.46 -1.39
C GLU A 438 3.43 22.41 -1.29
N CYS A 439 3.72 21.76 -2.42
CA CYS A 439 4.80 20.79 -2.51
C CYS A 439 6.17 21.50 -2.53
N LEU A 440 6.60 22.02 -1.38
CA LEU A 440 7.81 22.83 -1.22
C LEU A 440 8.70 22.24 -0.14
N PHE A 441 9.89 21.74 -0.53
CA PHE A 441 10.77 21.01 0.38
C PHE A 441 12.19 21.57 0.41
N ARG A 442 12.73 21.77 1.62
CA ARG A 442 14.10 22.25 1.85
C ARG A 442 15.05 21.12 2.24
N PHE A 443 16.28 21.19 1.72
CA PHE A 443 17.36 20.26 1.96
C PHE A 443 18.66 21.01 2.31
N ARG A 444 19.18 20.79 3.52
CA ARG A 444 20.42 21.42 4.04
C ARG A 444 21.48 20.42 4.50
N SER A 445 21.12 19.14 4.63
CA SER A 445 22.07 18.09 5.01
C SER A 445 23.16 17.94 3.94
N PRO A 446 24.42 17.63 4.31
CA PRO A 446 25.53 17.55 3.35
C PRO A 446 25.35 16.48 2.28
N MET A 447 24.52 15.47 2.53
CA MET A 447 24.12 14.46 1.56
C MET A 447 22.71 13.98 1.90
N GLY A 448 21.99 13.50 0.88
CA GLY A 448 20.66 12.95 1.05
C GLY A 448 20.04 12.56 -0.28
N PHE A 449 18.74 12.27 -0.27
CA PHE A 449 17.96 12.01 -1.47
C PHE A 449 16.64 12.77 -1.43
N PHE A 450 16.10 13.03 -2.61
CA PHE A 450 14.76 13.55 -2.81
C PHE A 450 14.09 12.79 -3.95
N ASN A 451 12.77 12.81 -3.99
CA ASN A 451 11.99 12.04 -4.95
C ASN A 451 10.78 12.82 -5.44
N SER A 452 10.23 12.40 -6.58
CA SER A 452 8.90 12.81 -7.00
C SER A 452 7.88 12.43 -5.93
N PRO A 453 6.76 13.17 -5.82
CA PRO A 453 5.72 12.80 -4.88
C PRO A 453 5.30 11.34 -5.02
N ARG A 454 5.09 10.66 -3.89
CA ARG A 454 4.64 9.26 -3.76
C ARG A 454 5.57 8.17 -4.27
N TYR A 455 6.78 8.51 -4.69
CA TYR A 455 7.75 7.51 -5.13
C TYR A 455 7.89 6.37 -4.10
N PRO A 456 7.81 5.08 -4.49
CA PRO A 456 7.92 4.55 -5.85
C PRO A 456 6.59 4.38 -6.61
N ALA A 457 5.46 4.79 -6.02
CA ALA A 457 4.18 4.82 -6.71
C ALA A 457 4.12 5.98 -7.73
N ASN A 458 3.07 5.99 -8.54
CA ASN A 458 2.87 7.02 -9.55
C ASN A 458 2.65 8.39 -8.89
N TYR A 459 3.29 9.43 -9.44
CA TYR A 459 3.11 10.79 -8.93
C TYR A 459 1.70 11.34 -9.23
N PRO A 460 1.16 12.28 -8.44
CA PRO A 460 -0.15 12.85 -8.72
C PRO A 460 -0.14 13.78 -9.95
N LEU A 461 -1.31 13.94 -10.55
CA LEU A 461 -1.62 14.89 -11.60
C LEU A 461 -1.67 16.32 -11.05
N ASP A 462 -1.60 17.32 -11.93
CA ASP A 462 -1.71 18.75 -11.62
C ASP A 462 -0.81 19.20 -10.44
N THR A 463 0.38 18.61 -10.34
CA THR A 463 1.27 18.79 -9.19
C THR A 463 2.49 19.60 -9.58
N ASN A 464 2.76 20.66 -8.82
CA ASN A 464 3.99 21.44 -8.95
C ASN A 464 4.78 21.36 -7.65
N CYS A 465 5.95 20.73 -7.71
CA CYS A 465 6.82 20.47 -6.59
C CYS A 465 8.17 21.16 -6.74
N THR A 466 8.54 21.96 -5.75
CA THR A 466 9.85 22.66 -5.72
C THR A 466 10.72 22.14 -4.58
N TYR A 467 11.96 21.79 -4.92
CA TYR A 467 12.98 21.31 -4.00
C TYR A 467 14.09 22.35 -3.91
N PHE A 468 14.39 22.80 -2.69
CA PHE A 468 15.40 23.81 -2.38
C PHE A 468 16.61 23.12 -1.75
N ILE A 469 17.69 22.96 -2.52
CA ILE A 469 18.93 22.34 -2.05
C ILE A 469 19.92 23.47 -1.78
N GLU A 470 20.19 23.75 -0.51
CA GLU A 470 20.91 24.95 -0.07
C GLU A 470 22.29 24.59 0.50
N GLY A 471 23.35 25.07 -0.14
CA GLY A 471 24.72 25.00 0.36
C GLY A 471 25.16 26.27 1.08
N LYS A 472 26.32 26.21 1.76
CA LYS A 472 27.00 27.39 2.31
C LYS A 472 27.85 28.08 1.22
N PRO A 473 28.18 29.38 1.37
CA PRO A 473 29.10 30.05 0.47
C PRO A 473 30.41 29.27 0.30
N GLY A 474 30.86 29.10 -0.94
CA GLY A 474 32.03 28.28 -1.27
C GLY A 474 31.78 26.77 -1.26
N GLN A 475 30.53 26.33 -1.29
CA GLN A 475 30.14 24.94 -1.57
C GLN A 475 29.50 24.82 -2.96
N GLN A 476 29.49 23.60 -3.50
CA GLN A 476 28.83 23.21 -4.73
C GLN A 476 27.92 22.02 -4.46
N ILE A 477 26.84 21.92 -5.23
CA ILE A 477 25.82 20.88 -5.09
C ILE A 477 25.93 19.95 -6.29
N LEU A 478 26.11 18.65 -6.03
CA LEU A 478 26.03 17.58 -7.01
C LEU A 478 24.64 16.94 -6.91
N ILE A 479 23.97 16.73 -8.04
CA ILE A 479 22.72 15.96 -8.14
C ILE A 479 22.90 14.85 -9.16
N HIS A 480 22.47 13.64 -8.85
CA HIS A 480 22.38 12.56 -9.82
C HIS A 480 21.14 11.68 -9.57
N PHE A 481 20.60 11.10 -10.64
CA PHE A 481 19.34 10.38 -10.58
C PHE A 481 19.59 8.86 -10.52
N GLU A 482 19.02 8.19 -9.52
CA GLU A 482 19.01 6.73 -9.46
C GLU A 482 17.94 6.14 -10.38
N GLN A 483 16.78 6.79 -10.42
CA GLN A 483 15.59 6.43 -11.18
C GLN A 483 14.98 7.70 -11.76
N PHE A 484 14.52 7.63 -13.01
CA PHE A 484 13.80 8.71 -13.67
C PHE A 484 12.86 8.14 -14.73
N ALA A 485 11.56 8.37 -14.57
CA ALA A 485 10.52 7.90 -15.47
C ALA A 485 9.28 8.82 -15.38
N LEU A 486 9.20 9.79 -16.28
CA LEU A 486 8.03 10.65 -16.44
C LEU A 486 7.06 10.10 -17.48
N TYR A 487 5.81 10.53 -17.41
CA TYR A 487 4.74 10.11 -18.29
C TYR A 487 5.03 10.53 -19.74
N VAL A 488 4.80 9.60 -20.66
CA VAL A 488 4.94 9.83 -22.11
C VAL A 488 3.55 10.12 -22.67
N GLY A 489 3.31 11.38 -23.02
CA GLY A 489 2.09 11.79 -23.70
C GLY A 489 1.92 11.10 -25.06
N LYS A 490 0.67 10.90 -25.49
CA LYS A 490 0.34 10.34 -26.81
C LYS A 490 0.43 11.37 -27.97
N ASP A 491 0.47 12.66 -27.64
CA ASP A 491 0.56 13.78 -28.60
C ASP A 491 2.02 14.08 -29.03
N GLU A 492 2.16 15.00 -30.00
CA GLU A 492 3.47 15.54 -30.44
C GLU A 492 4.24 16.26 -29.33
N ASP A 493 3.55 16.80 -28.31
CA ASP A 493 4.19 17.40 -27.13
C ASP A 493 4.47 16.34 -26.06
N ARG A 494 5.72 15.86 -26.05
CA ARG A 494 6.20 14.79 -25.16
C ARG A 494 6.73 15.31 -23.82
N CYS A 495 6.68 16.63 -23.59
CA CYS A 495 7.19 17.28 -22.38
C CYS A 495 6.08 17.99 -21.59
N LYS A 496 4.89 17.37 -21.49
CA LYS A 496 3.81 17.85 -20.63
C LYS A 496 4.19 17.75 -19.15
N ASP A 497 4.76 16.60 -18.77
CA ASP A 497 5.39 16.40 -17.48
C ASP A 497 6.89 16.65 -17.60
N TRP A 498 7.45 17.44 -16.70
CA TRP A 498 8.84 17.86 -16.79
C TRP A 498 9.49 18.09 -15.42
N LEU A 499 10.82 18.05 -15.42
CA LEU A 499 11.67 18.41 -14.30
C LEU A 499 12.71 19.44 -14.74
N GLU A 500 12.74 20.60 -14.11
CA GLU A 500 13.75 21.64 -14.33
C GLU A 500 14.72 21.72 -13.18
N ILE A 501 15.97 22.04 -13.51
CA ILE A 501 17.03 22.27 -12.54
C ILE A 501 17.57 23.67 -12.76
N TYR A 502 17.60 24.47 -11.70
CA TYR A 502 18.07 25.85 -11.70
C TYR A 502 19.27 26.03 -10.79
N ASP A 503 20.27 26.77 -11.27
CA ASP A 503 21.29 27.37 -10.43
C ASP A 503 20.75 28.64 -9.77
N VAL A 504 20.99 28.79 -8.47
CA VAL A 504 20.57 29.95 -7.70
C VAL A 504 21.79 30.79 -7.33
N PHE A 505 21.79 32.03 -7.85
CA PHE A 505 22.80 33.04 -7.55
C PHE A 505 22.20 34.11 -6.64
N GLN A 506 23.05 34.75 -5.85
CA GLN A 506 22.70 35.91 -5.06
C GLN A 506 23.23 37.16 -5.75
N ASP A 507 22.35 38.05 -6.20
CA ASP A 507 22.72 39.30 -6.87
C ASP A 507 22.08 40.49 -6.15
N SER A 508 22.90 41.33 -5.49
CA SER A 508 22.45 42.53 -4.78
C SER A 508 21.30 42.33 -3.74
N GLY A 509 21.10 41.10 -3.25
CA GLY A 509 20.07 40.75 -2.27
C GLY A 509 18.91 39.93 -2.85
N ASP A 510 18.73 39.93 -4.18
CA ASP A 510 17.71 39.16 -4.87
C ASP A 510 18.26 37.82 -5.38
N GLU A 511 17.39 36.80 -5.42
CA GLU A 511 17.72 35.50 -6.02
C GLU A 511 17.57 35.55 -7.54
N ARG A 512 18.68 35.29 -8.25
CA ARG A 512 18.65 35.09 -9.70
C ARG A 512 18.70 33.60 -10.01
N LEU A 513 17.63 33.09 -10.63
CA LEU A 513 17.54 31.73 -11.13
C LEU A 513 18.08 31.64 -12.56
N VAL A 514 18.97 30.69 -12.80
CA VAL A 514 19.45 30.35 -14.15
C VAL A 514 19.10 28.91 -14.42
N LEU A 515 18.24 28.65 -15.42
CA LEU A 515 17.87 27.31 -15.83
C LEU A 515 19.12 26.58 -16.34
N GLN A 516 19.46 25.44 -15.73
CA GLN A 516 20.45 24.52 -16.27
C GLN A 516 19.83 23.74 -17.43
N GLU A 517 18.72 23.04 -17.16
CA GLU A 517 18.05 22.21 -18.16
C GLU A 517 16.62 21.83 -17.75
N ARG A 518 15.79 21.48 -18.75
CA ARG A 518 14.47 20.87 -18.59
C ARG A 518 14.50 19.42 -19.09
N TYR A 519 14.13 18.48 -18.23
CA TYR A 519 14.07 17.05 -18.52
C TYR A 519 12.62 16.58 -18.66
N CYS A 520 12.39 15.70 -19.64
CA CYS A 520 11.10 15.15 -20.00
C CYS A 520 11.19 13.60 -20.07
N SER A 521 10.12 12.92 -20.47
CA SER A 521 10.06 11.44 -20.50
C SER A 521 11.09 10.74 -21.41
N ASP A 522 11.67 11.43 -22.38
CA ASP A 522 12.63 10.91 -23.37
C ASP A 522 14.11 11.22 -23.06
N THR A 523 14.35 11.92 -21.95
CA THR A 523 15.67 12.35 -21.50
C THR A 523 15.93 11.83 -20.09
N LEU A 524 16.91 10.92 -19.97
CA LEU A 524 17.36 10.42 -18.67
C LEU A 524 18.50 11.32 -18.17
N PRO A 525 18.30 12.11 -17.10
CA PRO A 525 19.27 13.12 -16.68
C PRO A 525 20.62 12.50 -16.27
N GLY A 526 21.71 13.06 -16.77
CA GLY A 526 23.05 12.77 -16.26
C GLY A 526 23.37 13.46 -14.92
N PRO A 527 24.45 13.07 -14.21
CA PRO A 527 24.89 13.76 -13.00
C PRO A 527 25.21 15.24 -13.29
N THR A 528 24.73 16.18 -12.48
CA THR A 528 24.92 17.64 -12.63
C THR A 528 25.50 18.29 -11.38
N VAL A 529 26.24 19.38 -11.57
CA VAL A 529 26.84 20.17 -10.49
C VAL A 529 26.42 21.63 -10.63
N SER A 530 26.22 22.31 -9.50
CA SER A 530 25.88 23.74 -9.47
C SER A 530 26.96 24.61 -10.11
N ALA A 531 26.55 25.69 -10.77
CA ALA A 531 27.48 26.62 -11.40
C ALA A 531 28.43 27.30 -10.39
N PHE A 532 29.56 27.82 -10.89
CA PHE A 532 30.50 28.57 -10.05
C PHE A 532 29.84 29.83 -9.50
N GLY A 533 29.89 30.02 -8.19
CA GLY A 533 29.25 31.16 -7.51
C GLY A 533 27.76 30.96 -7.20
N ALA A 534 27.13 29.88 -7.67
CA ALA A 534 25.81 29.49 -7.19
C ALA A 534 25.92 28.92 -5.77
N TYR A 535 25.00 29.30 -4.89
CA TYR A 535 24.99 28.84 -3.49
C TYR A 535 23.90 27.80 -3.22
N ALA A 536 22.91 27.69 -4.11
CA ALA A 536 21.82 26.73 -4.03
C ALA A 536 21.45 26.20 -5.43
N MET A 537 20.77 25.06 -5.45
CA MET A 537 20.08 24.53 -6.61
C MET A 537 18.60 24.42 -6.31
N ARG A 538 17.75 24.84 -7.27
CA ARG A 538 16.31 24.71 -7.19
C ARG A 538 15.86 23.71 -8.24
N VAL A 539 15.17 22.65 -7.81
CA VAL A 539 14.58 21.66 -8.71
C VAL A 539 13.08 21.87 -8.73
N VAL A 540 12.46 21.91 -9.90
CA VAL A 540 11.01 22.08 -10.07
C VAL A 540 10.48 20.91 -10.87
N PHE A 541 9.55 20.16 -10.31
CA PHE A 541 8.83 19.09 -10.99
C PHE A 541 7.38 19.52 -11.23
N SER A 542 6.91 19.39 -12.47
CA SER A 542 5.52 19.69 -12.83
C SER A 542 4.88 18.51 -13.55
N SER A 543 3.68 18.14 -13.14
CA SER A 543 2.79 17.24 -13.86
C SER A 543 1.53 17.94 -14.34
N ASP A 544 0.96 17.45 -15.44
CA ASP A 544 -0.31 17.94 -15.99
C ASP A 544 -1.52 17.13 -15.47
N SER A 545 -2.70 17.38 -16.05
CA SER A 545 -3.95 16.70 -15.70
C SER A 545 -4.11 15.31 -16.35
N THR A 546 -3.12 14.83 -17.11
CA THR A 546 -3.23 13.64 -17.95
C THR A 546 -2.07 12.66 -17.83
N GLY A 547 -2.36 11.51 -17.19
CA GLY A 547 -1.41 10.40 -17.12
C GLY A 547 -0.27 10.63 -16.12
N SER A 548 0.34 9.55 -15.68
CA SER A 548 1.36 9.61 -14.64
C SER A 548 2.35 8.45 -14.81
N GLY A 549 3.54 8.61 -14.25
CA GLY A 549 4.58 7.60 -14.20
C GLY A 549 5.15 7.43 -12.79
N ASN A 550 6.08 6.49 -12.62
CA ASN A 550 6.73 6.21 -11.34
C ASN A 550 7.58 7.39 -10.82
N GLY A 551 7.87 8.37 -11.65
CA GLY A 551 8.61 9.57 -11.29
C GLY A 551 10.10 9.33 -11.13
N PHE A 552 10.71 9.97 -10.14
CA PHE A 552 12.16 9.98 -9.99
C PHE A 552 12.62 9.87 -8.54
N LYS A 553 13.85 9.39 -8.38
CA LYS A 553 14.61 9.43 -7.14
C LYS A 553 16.02 9.93 -7.44
N ALA A 554 16.39 11.03 -6.80
CA ALA A 554 17.66 11.71 -6.99
C ALA A 554 18.44 11.79 -5.69
N LEU A 555 19.75 11.63 -5.79
CA LEU A 555 20.71 11.79 -4.72
C LEU A 555 21.38 13.14 -4.88
N TYR A 556 21.60 13.84 -3.77
CA TYR A 556 22.30 15.11 -3.76
C TYR A 556 23.44 15.10 -2.75
N GLU A 557 24.47 15.89 -3.05
CA GLU A 557 25.61 16.08 -2.16
C GLU A 557 26.14 17.51 -2.20
N ILE A 558 26.30 18.11 -1.03
CA ILE A 558 26.80 19.47 -0.82
C ILE A 558 28.25 19.36 -0.36
N ARG A 559 29.17 19.74 -1.24
CA ARG A 559 30.62 19.61 -1.05
C ARG A 559 31.31 20.97 -1.12
N PRO A 560 32.50 21.16 -0.52
CA PRO A 560 33.32 22.35 -0.79
C PRO A 560 33.59 22.56 -2.29
N ALA A 561 33.42 23.80 -2.75
CA ALA A 561 33.75 24.23 -4.11
C ALA A 561 35.26 24.05 -4.34
N ALA A 562 35.63 23.51 -5.50
CA ALA A 562 37.03 23.20 -5.80
C ALA A 562 37.88 24.48 -5.92
N LYS A 563 39.15 24.41 -5.49
CA LYS A 563 40.21 25.33 -5.93
C LYS A 563 40.74 24.85 -7.29
N GLU A 564 41.17 25.78 -8.14
CA GLU A 564 41.74 25.50 -9.47
C GLU A 564 43.00 24.64 -9.34
N ASP A 565 42.93 23.34 -9.64
CA ASP A 565 44.13 22.50 -9.69
C ASP A 565 44.22 21.70 -10.99
N ILE A 566 45.39 21.81 -11.62
CA ILE A 566 45.80 21.12 -12.84
C ILE A 566 46.44 19.79 -12.41
N PRO A 567 46.01 18.61 -12.90
CA PRO A 567 46.84 17.41 -12.78
C PRO A 567 48.04 17.56 -13.71
N SER A 568 49.18 17.97 -13.16
CA SER A 568 50.47 17.71 -13.81
C SER A 568 50.77 16.22 -13.70
N HIS A 569 51.45 15.66 -14.70
CA HIS A 569 51.75 14.22 -14.80
C HIS A 569 52.66 13.68 -13.67
N GLU A 570 52.95 14.48 -12.64
CA GLU A 570 53.92 14.22 -11.57
C GLU A 570 53.37 14.35 -10.14
N THR A 571 52.11 14.72 -9.91
CA THR A 571 51.57 14.81 -8.54
C THR A 571 51.20 13.43 -7.98
N LYS A 572 52.16 12.83 -7.27
CA LYS A 572 51.91 11.75 -6.29
C LYS A 572 51.24 12.33 -5.03
N GLU A 573 50.03 12.84 -5.13
CA GLU A 573 49.21 13.04 -3.93
C GLU A 573 48.48 11.74 -3.55
N PRO A 574 48.25 11.50 -2.25
CA PRO A 574 47.73 10.22 -1.77
C PRO A 574 46.34 9.95 -2.34
N ARG A 575 46.08 8.69 -2.69
CA ARG A 575 44.74 8.16 -2.96
C ARG A 575 43.87 8.33 -1.70
N GLY A 576 43.27 9.50 -1.52
CA GLY A 576 42.11 9.68 -0.65
C GLY A 576 40.87 9.12 -1.34
N GLU A 577 39.96 8.52 -0.57
CA GLU A 577 38.61 8.17 -1.05
C GLU A 577 37.86 9.47 -1.39
N GLY A 578 37.80 9.84 -2.67
CA GLY A 578 37.08 11.03 -3.11
C GLY A 578 37.11 11.23 -4.63
N ALA A 579 36.18 12.08 -5.12
CA ALA A 579 36.00 12.41 -6.52
C ALA A 579 37.30 12.89 -7.21
N TYR A 580 37.63 12.31 -8.36
CA TYR A 580 38.77 12.76 -9.18
C TYR A 580 38.38 14.03 -9.93
N ARG A 581 38.86 15.18 -9.44
CA ARG A 581 38.57 16.49 -10.03
C ARG A 581 39.61 16.85 -11.07
N CYS A 582 39.18 17.39 -12.21
CA CYS A 582 40.09 17.85 -13.26
C CYS A 582 39.51 19.07 -13.98
N GLY A 583 40.27 19.66 -14.90
CA GLY A 583 39.82 20.87 -15.60
C GLY A 583 40.82 22.01 -15.54
N ARG A 584 40.56 23.07 -16.31
CA ARG A 584 41.37 24.30 -16.33
C ARG A 584 40.68 25.42 -17.07
N ARG A 585 41.05 26.67 -16.75
CA ARG A 585 40.78 27.81 -17.61
C ARG A 585 41.82 27.88 -18.74
N ILE A 586 41.37 28.00 -19.97
CA ILE A 586 42.19 28.09 -21.18
C ILE A 586 41.92 29.46 -21.81
N ARG A 587 42.97 30.24 -22.03
CA ARG A 587 42.87 31.51 -22.77
C ARG A 587 43.53 31.34 -24.12
N ALA A 588 42.76 31.54 -25.20
CA ALA A 588 43.30 31.55 -26.54
C ALA A 588 44.25 32.74 -26.70
N SER A 589 45.30 32.54 -27.49
CA SER A 589 46.29 33.57 -27.81
C SER A 589 46.72 33.41 -29.26
N GLU A 590 47.41 34.41 -29.80
CA GLU A 590 47.97 34.33 -31.16
C GLU A 590 48.89 33.11 -31.34
N THR A 591 49.60 32.71 -30.28
CA THR A 591 50.49 31.54 -30.29
C THR A 591 49.78 30.22 -30.02
N THR A 592 48.57 30.26 -29.44
CA THR A 592 47.76 29.08 -29.10
C THR A 592 46.31 29.28 -29.55
N PRO A 593 46.05 29.33 -30.87
CA PRO A 593 44.71 29.57 -31.42
C PRO A 593 43.84 28.31 -31.47
N THR A 594 44.37 27.14 -31.13
CA THR A 594 43.65 25.86 -31.10
C THR A 594 44.16 24.97 -29.96
N GLY A 595 43.41 23.93 -29.61
CA GLY A 595 43.86 22.88 -28.71
C GLY A 595 42.82 21.79 -28.49
N PHE A 596 43.10 20.92 -27.52
CA PHE A 596 42.24 19.78 -27.20
C PHE A 596 41.78 19.79 -25.74
N VAL A 597 40.56 19.30 -25.52
CA VAL A 597 39.97 18.96 -24.24
C VAL A 597 39.71 17.46 -24.23
N MET A 598 40.35 16.77 -23.28
CA MET A 598 40.28 15.32 -23.17
C MET A 598 39.78 14.92 -21.79
N SER A 599 39.00 13.85 -21.72
CA SER A 599 38.67 13.22 -20.45
C SER A 599 39.92 12.69 -19.75
N PRO A 600 39.92 12.58 -18.40
CA PRO A 600 41.01 11.95 -17.67
C PRO A 600 41.40 10.59 -18.22
N ASN A 601 42.70 10.33 -18.25
CA ASN A 601 43.32 9.10 -18.75
C ASN A 601 43.12 8.80 -20.23
N TYR A 602 42.45 9.64 -21.03
CA TYR A 602 42.23 9.38 -22.46
C TYR A 602 43.55 9.04 -23.18
N PRO A 603 43.63 7.98 -24.01
CA PRO A 603 42.54 7.13 -24.50
C PRO A 603 42.26 5.87 -23.64
N VAL A 604 42.80 5.81 -22.41
CA VAL A 604 42.49 4.80 -21.40
C VAL A 604 41.17 5.15 -20.71
N LYS A 605 40.54 4.15 -20.08
CA LYS A 605 39.26 4.33 -19.40
C LYS A 605 39.29 5.44 -18.33
N TYR A 606 38.26 6.29 -18.33
CA TYR A 606 38.04 7.25 -17.26
C TYR A 606 37.53 6.56 -15.98
N ASN A 607 37.70 7.20 -14.84
CA ASN A 607 37.26 6.69 -13.54
C ASN A 607 35.78 7.04 -13.25
N LYS A 608 35.20 6.43 -12.23
CA LYS A 608 33.93 6.88 -11.63
C LYS A 608 34.16 8.10 -10.72
N ASP A 609 33.09 8.83 -10.39
CA ASP A 609 33.14 10.08 -9.59
C ASP A 609 34.16 11.10 -10.14
N VAL A 610 34.31 11.17 -11.47
CA VAL A 610 35.13 12.14 -12.19
C VAL A 610 34.30 13.39 -12.45
N HIS A 611 34.81 14.52 -11.98
CA HIS A 611 34.22 15.84 -12.20
C HIS A 611 35.24 16.73 -12.87
N CYS A 612 35.02 17.09 -14.13
CA CYS A 612 35.93 17.95 -14.86
C CYS A 612 35.25 19.18 -15.41
N ASP A 613 35.86 20.35 -15.23
CA ASP A 613 35.34 21.64 -15.69
C ASP A 613 36.43 22.43 -16.45
N TRP A 614 36.18 22.71 -17.72
CA TRP A 614 37.02 23.56 -18.55
C TRP A 614 36.27 24.83 -18.91
N GLU A 615 36.95 25.96 -18.83
CA GLU A 615 36.45 27.24 -19.34
C GLU A 615 37.44 27.75 -20.38
N ILE A 616 37.01 27.89 -21.62
CA ILE A 616 37.85 28.35 -22.72
C ILE A 616 37.39 29.76 -23.08
N THR A 617 38.32 30.71 -23.12
CA THR A 617 38.06 32.11 -23.47
C THR A 617 38.90 32.50 -24.68
N ALA A 618 38.24 32.92 -25.75
CA ALA A 618 38.83 33.50 -26.95
C ALA A 618 39.16 34.99 -26.75
N ARG A 619 40.02 35.53 -27.63
CA ARG A 619 40.32 36.96 -27.68
C ARG A 619 39.07 37.78 -27.98
N ASP A 620 39.10 39.05 -27.60
CA ASP A 620 38.01 39.98 -27.88
C ASP A 620 37.71 40.04 -29.39
N GLY A 621 36.44 39.87 -29.76
CA GLY A 621 36.01 39.80 -31.16
C GLY A 621 36.13 38.42 -31.82
N TYR A 622 36.68 37.42 -31.12
CA TYR A 622 36.73 36.03 -31.58
C TYR A 622 35.76 35.14 -30.79
N LYS A 623 35.42 34.00 -31.38
CA LYS A 623 34.55 32.95 -30.86
C LYS A 623 35.30 31.62 -30.89
N ILE A 624 34.67 30.57 -30.36
CA ILE A 624 35.29 29.25 -30.23
C ILE A 624 34.48 28.27 -31.07
N LEU A 625 35.13 27.65 -32.04
CA LEU A 625 34.60 26.50 -32.78
C LEU A 625 34.94 25.23 -31.99
N LEU A 626 33.92 24.44 -31.65
CA LEU A 626 34.09 23.15 -30.99
C LEU A 626 33.78 21.99 -31.92
N THR A 627 34.66 21.00 -31.94
CA THR A 627 34.53 19.80 -32.77
C THR A 627 34.81 18.54 -31.95
N MET A 628 33.92 17.54 -32.06
CA MET A 628 34.12 16.25 -31.40
C MET A 628 35.03 15.36 -32.26
N VAL A 629 36.26 15.11 -31.82
CA VAL A 629 37.20 14.23 -32.54
C VAL A 629 36.85 12.78 -32.28
N LYS A 630 36.59 12.43 -31.01
CA LYS A 630 36.21 11.07 -30.63
C LYS A 630 35.42 11.06 -29.33
N MET A 631 34.38 10.22 -29.28
CA MET A 631 33.54 10.05 -28.10
C MET A 631 33.26 8.55 -27.86
N GLU A 632 33.69 8.04 -26.71
CA GLU A 632 33.34 6.73 -26.16
C GLU A 632 32.94 6.92 -24.69
N ILE A 633 31.67 7.30 -24.44
CA ILE A 633 31.14 7.60 -23.10
C ILE A 633 29.94 6.72 -22.80
N GLU A 634 29.82 6.25 -21.55
CA GLU A 634 28.70 5.42 -21.12
C GLU A 634 27.35 6.17 -21.23
N GLY A 635 26.44 5.60 -22.02
CA GLY A 635 25.12 6.16 -22.29
C GLY A 635 24.69 5.83 -23.71
N GLU A 636 23.49 6.23 -24.07
CA GLU A 636 22.99 6.12 -25.43
C GLU A 636 22.31 7.42 -25.83
N MET A 637 22.59 7.90 -27.04
CA MET A 637 22.04 9.13 -27.55
C MET A 637 21.70 8.98 -29.03
N SER A 638 20.52 9.49 -29.38
CA SER A 638 19.97 9.51 -30.75
C SER A 638 19.51 10.93 -31.09
N ALA A 639 18.94 11.13 -32.27
CA ALA A 639 18.38 12.42 -32.66
C ALA A 639 17.31 12.93 -31.66
N ASN A 640 16.51 12.03 -31.06
CA ASN A 640 15.33 12.41 -30.28
C ASN A 640 15.34 11.87 -28.84
N LYS A 641 16.40 11.17 -28.40
CA LYS A 641 16.50 10.58 -27.06
C LYS A 641 17.93 10.70 -26.53
N ALA A 642 18.07 10.99 -25.24
CA ALA A 642 19.36 11.04 -24.57
C ALA A 642 19.28 10.31 -23.21
N HIS A 643 20.14 9.29 -23.04
CA HIS A 643 20.19 8.46 -21.84
C HIS A 643 21.59 8.54 -21.23
N CYS A 644 21.91 9.68 -20.62
CA CYS A 644 23.26 10.02 -20.13
C CYS A 644 23.42 9.82 -18.61
N GLN A 645 22.65 8.91 -18.02
CA GLN A 645 22.56 8.67 -16.56
C GLN A 645 23.91 8.35 -15.88
N LYS A 646 24.88 7.80 -16.63
CA LYS A 646 26.14 7.30 -16.07
C LYS A 646 27.29 8.28 -16.23
N ALA A 647 27.40 8.89 -17.41
CA ALA A 647 28.44 9.86 -17.71
C ALA A 647 27.93 10.83 -18.77
N VAL A 648 28.26 12.10 -18.61
CA VAL A 648 27.72 13.18 -19.42
C VAL A 648 28.78 14.24 -19.70
N ILE A 649 28.83 14.71 -20.96
CA ILE A 649 29.47 15.96 -21.33
C ILE A 649 28.38 17.03 -21.43
N ARG A 650 28.56 18.16 -20.76
CA ARG A 650 27.75 19.37 -20.97
C ARG A 650 28.62 20.47 -21.54
N VAL A 651 28.07 21.20 -22.51
CA VAL A 651 28.77 22.32 -23.16
C VAL A 651 27.84 23.52 -23.18
N SER A 652 28.25 24.62 -22.56
CA SER A 652 27.41 25.81 -22.44
C SER A 652 27.12 26.42 -23.81
N GLY A 653 25.84 26.61 -24.14
CA GLY A 653 25.43 27.20 -25.42
C GLY A 653 25.49 26.24 -26.61
N ALA A 654 25.72 24.95 -26.36
CA ALA A 654 25.64 23.92 -27.41
C ALA A 654 24.20 23.69 -27.90
N PRO A 655 24.02 23.14 -29.12
CA PRO A 655 22.69 22.82 -29.65
C PRO A 655 21.91 21.81 -28.82
N ARG A 656 22.61 20.97 -28.04
CA ARG A 656 22.01 20.01 -27.12
C ARG A 656 22.63 20.16 -25.73
N PRO A 657 21.86 19.87 -24.69
CA PRO A 657 22.30 20.14 -23.32
C PRO A 657 23.29 19.08 -22.79
N GLU A 658 23.17 17.85 -23.27
CA GLU A 658 23.94 16.70 -22.79
C GLU A 658 24.41 15.84 -23.96
N TYR A 659 25.64 15.33 -23.84
CA TYR A 659 26.24 14.42 -24.81
C TYR A 659 26.81 13.19 -24.11
N CYS A 660 26.49 12.01 -24.64
CA CYS A 660 27.01 10.72 -24.20
C CYS A 660 26.91 9.68 -25.34
N GLY A 661 27.41 8.47 -25.09
CA GLY A 661 27.39 7.37 -26.05
C GLY A 661 28.65 7.31 -26.92
N THR A 662 28.56 6.51 -27.99
CA THR A 662 29.68 6.26 -28.91
C THR A 662 29.46 6.82 -30.32
N ASN A 663 28.26 7.33 -30.60
CA ASN A 663 27.92 7.90 -31.91
C ASN A 663 28.37 9.36 -31.96
N GLN A 664 29.43 9.65 -32.71
CA GLN A 664 29.99 11.01 -32.82
C GLN A 664 29.06 11.97 -33.58
N ASN A 665 28.20 11.44 -34.47
CA ASN A 665 27.32 12.26 -35.32
C ASN A 665 26.23 13.00 -34.53
N VAL A 666 26.04 12.67 -33.24
CA VAL A 666 25.12 13.41 -32.36
C VAL A 666 25.68 14.78 -31.95
N PHE A 667 26.99 14.98 -32.09
CA PHE A 667 27.67 16.26 -31.85
C PHE A 667 28.03 16.91 -33.19
N THR A 668 27.21 17.85 -33.64
CA THR A 668 27.54 18.69 -34.80
C THR A 668 28.47 19.82 -34.38
N PRO A 669 29.63 20.00 -35.04
CA PRO A 669 30.53 21.13 -34.78
C PRO A 669 29.78 22.46 -34.84
N PHE A 670 30.04 23.34 -33.87
CA PHE A 670 29.35 24.63 -33.77
C PHE A 670 30.26 25.71 -33.21
N VAL A 671 29.96 26.96 -33.57
CA VAL A 671 30.65 28.16 -33.08
C VAL A 671 29.87 28.71 -31.89
N THR A 672 30.58 29.06 -30.82
CA THR A 672 29.98 29.60 -29.59
C THR A 672 29.35 30.97 -29.82
N LYS A 673 28.26 31.26 -29.10
CA LYS A 673 27.60 32.58 -29.19
C LYS A 673 28.48 33.70 -28.61
N ASN A 674 29.18 33.39 -27.52
CA ASN A 674 30.07 34.31 -26.81
C ASN A 674 31.54 33.92 -27.05
N ASN A 675 32.46 34.79 -26.60
CA ASN A 675 33.90 34.51 -26.62
C ASN A 675 34.35 33.54 -25.51
N SER A 676 33.44 33.02 -24.68
CA SER A 676 33.76 32.02 -23.65
C SER A 676 32.81 30.83 -23.71
N VAL A 677 33.33 29.63 -23.44
CA VAL A 677 32.56 28.39 -23.35
C VAL A 677 33.02 27.56 -22.18
N ARG A 678 32.05 26.99 -21.45
CA ARG A 678 32.27 26.03 -20.39
C ARG A 678 31.94 24.63 -20.89
N ILE A 679 32.85 23.70 -20.61
CA ILE A 679 32.69 22.28 -20.88
C ILE A 679 32.80 21.55 -19.55
N SER A 680 31.84 20.70 -19.24
CA SER A 680 31.86 19.89 -18.02
C SER A 680 31.73 18.42 -18.38
N PHE A 681 32.55 17.56 -17.75
CA PHE A 681 32.44 16.12 -17.86
C PHE A 681 32.23 15.52 -16.48
N LEU A 682 31.09 14.84 -16.30
CA LEU A 682 30.70 14.26 -15.03
C LEU A 682 30.40 12.78 -15.19
N THR A 683 30.78 11.98 -14.19
CA THR A 683 30.47 10.55 -14.13
C THR A 683 29.84 10.22 -12.79
N SER A 684 28.85 9.33 -12.76
CA SER A 684 28.20 8.90 -11.52
C SER A 684 29.20 8.24 -10.56
N PRO A 685 28.98 8.35 -9.24
CA PRO A 685 29.90 7.84 -8.22
C PRO A 685 29.87 6.30 -8.08
N ASP A 686 28.81 5.66 -8.55
CA ASP A 686 28.45 4.27 -8.24
C ASP A 686 28.24 3.39 -9.48
N LYS A 687 27.76 3.93 -10.62
CA LYS A 687 27.28 3.14 -11.79
C LYS A 687 28.21 3.14 -13.00
N VAL A 688 29.50 3.43 -12.84
CA VAL A 688 30.45 3.64 -13.95
C VAL A 688 31.61 2.64 -13.94
N ASN A 689 31.83 1.97 -15.07
CA ASN A 689 32.98 1.08 -15.32
C ASN A 689 34.09 1.79 -16.11
N GLY A 690 33.72 2.84 -16.86
CA GLY A 690 34.61 3.68 -17.65
C GLY A 690 34.81 3.14 -19.07
N LEU A 691 34.49 3.96 -20.07
CA LEU A 691 34.92 3.77 -21.46
C LEU A 691 36.15 4.65 -21.75
N LYS A 692 36.69 4.63 -22.96
CA LYS A 692 37.92 5.36 -23.32
C LYS A 692 37.82 6.88 -23.19
N GLY A 693 36.61 7.41 -23.07
CA GLY A 693 36.36 8.83 -22.84
C GLY A 693 36.24 9.63 -24.14
N PHE A 694 36.58 10.91 -24.09
CA PHE A 694 36.42 11.79 -25.24
C PHE A 694 37.66 12.64 -25.52
N ASN A 695 37.75 13.06 -26.78
CA ASN A 695 38.66 14.07 -27.26
C ASN A 695 37.88 15.10 -28.09
N MET A 696 37.90 16.35 -27.66
CA MET A 696 37.23 17.48 -28.29
C MET A 696 38.28 18.52 -28.67
N SER A 697 38.30 18.96 -29.92
CA SER A 697 39.14 20.08 -30.35
C SER A 697 38.37 21.39 -30.23
N TRP A 698 39.11 22.46 -29.93
CA TRP A 698 38.61 23.83 -29.92
C TRP A 698 39.52 24.70 -30.78
N THR A 699 38.92 25.60 -31.56
CA THR A 699 39.67 26.53 -32.41
C THR A 699 39.09 27.94 -32.26
N GLU A 700 39.96 28.93 -32.10
CA GLU A 700 39.59 30.34 -32.11
C GLU A 700 39.25 30.78 -33.54
N VAL A 701 38.03 31.28 -33.72
CA VAL A 701 37.49 31.66 -35.04
C VAL A 701 36.83 33.03 -34.99
N ARG A 702 36.82 33.74 -36.11
CA ARG A 702 36.09 35.00 -36.29
C ARG A 702 35.08 34.84 -37.42
N GLU A 703 33.81 35.10 -37.12
CA GLU A 703 32.74 35.06 -38.12
C GLU A 703 32.80 36.33 -38.98
N VAL A 704 32.69 36.17 -40.29
CA VAL A 704 32.70 37.27 -41.27
C VAL A 704 31.53 37.19 -42.23
N ASN A 705 31.03 38.35 -42.66
CA ASN A 705 29.89 38.44 -43.57
C ASN A 705 30.34 38.49 -45.05
N GLU A 706 31.44 39.18 -45.33
CA GLU A 706 32.02 39.32 -46.67
C GLU A 706 33.38 38.61 -46.81
N MET A 707 33.67 38.11 -48.01
CA MET A 707 34.89 37.35 -48.34
C MET A 707 36.20 38.17 -48.22
N SER A 708 36.12 39.50 -48.12
CA SER A 708 37.27 40.40 -47.99
C SER A 708 37.62 40.77 -46.54
N GLU A 709 36.93 40.24 -45.54
CA GLU A 709 37.11 40.66 -44.13
C GLU A 709 38.26 39.95 -43.39
N CYS A 710 38.75 38.80 -43.89
CA CYS A 710 39.95 38.12 -43.36
C CYS A 710 41.26 38.66 -43.97
N SER A 711 41.37 39.98 -44.19
CA SER A 711 42.47 40.61 -44.96
C SER A 711 43.80 40.76 -44.20
N SER A 712 43.90 40.30 -42.96
CA SER A 712 45.14 40.38 -42.19
C SER A 712 46.11 39.28 -42.63
N SER A 713 47.41 39.58 -42.69
CA SER A 713 48.45 38.59 -43.08
C SER A 713 48.51 37.34 -42.19
N ASN A 714 47.86 37.38 -41.03
CA ASN A 714 47.89 36.33 -40.01
C ASN A 714 46.60 35.48 -39.97
N GLU A 715 45.61 35.72 -40.84
CA GLU A 715 44.35 34.98 -40.86
C GLU A 715 44.14 34.22 -42.18
N TYR A 716 43.43 33.10 -42.10
CA TYR A 716 43.02 32.28 -43.24
C TYR A 716 41.50 32.15 -43.26
N MET A 717 40.89 32.27 -44.44
CA MET A 717 39.44 32.19 -44.61
C MET A 717 39.02 30.79 -45.06
N CYS A 718 38.13 30.18 -44.29
CA CYS A 718 37.46 28.94 -44.63
C CYS A 718 36.37 29.18 -45.67
N THR A 719 36.37 28.40 -46.75
CA THR A 719 35.63 28.73 -47.97
C THR A 719 34.13 28.50 -47.84
N TYR A 720 33.72 27.44 -47.14
CA TYR A 720 32.33 27.01 -47.03
C TYR A 720 31.69 27.49 -45.73
N SER A 721 32.44 27.51 -44.63
CA SER A 721 31.97 27.93 -43.31
C SER A 721 32.04 29.45 -43.09
N LYS A 722 32.79 30.19 -43.94
CA LYS A 722 33.01 31.64 -43.82
C LYS A 722 33.60 32.07 -42.47
N LEU A 723 34.49 31.25 -41.93
CA LEU A 723 35.22 31.53 -40.70
C LEU A 723 36.64 32.01 -41.02
N CYS A 724 37.10 33.09 -40.37
CA CYS A 724 38.52 33.39 -40.32
C CYS A 724 39.15 32.60 -39.17
N ILE A 725 40.21 31.86 -39.48
CA ILE A 725 41.03 31.14 -38.50
C ILE A 725 42.47 31.68 -38.54
N SER A 726 43.31 31.34 -37.57
CA SER A 726 44.73 31.71 -37.64
C SER A 726 45.40 31.04 -38.83
N SER A 727 46.19 31.81 -39.60
CA SER A 727 46.97 31.31 -40.76
C SER A 727 47.94 30.18 -40.40
N MET A 728 48.35 30.08 -39.12
CA MET A 728 49.19 28.99 -38.60
C MET A 728 48.47 27.63 -38.58
N LEU A 729 47.14 27.63 -38.68
CA LEU A 729 46.32 26.42 -38.66
C LEU A 729 46.18 25.79 -40.06
N ARG A 730 46.68 26.45 -41.10
CA ARG A 730 46.62 25.90 -42.46
C ARG A 730 47.62 24.76 -42.61
N CYS A 731 47.18 23.63 -43.15
CA CYS A 731 48.01 22.44 -43.38
C CYS A 731 48.63 21.87 -42.09
N ASN A 732 47.95 22.02 -40.95
CA ASN A 732 48.42 21.50 -39.66
C ASN A 732 47.98 20.05 -39.41
N GLY A 733 47.17 19.48 -40.30
CA GLY A 733 46.68 18.11 -40.23
C GLY A 733 45.36 17.93 -39.46
N ASP A 734 44.80 19.01 -38.92
CA ASP A 734 43.51 19.03 -38.22
C ASP A 734 42.52 19.90 -39.00
N ALA A 735 41.27 19.45 -39.17
CA ALA A 735 40.24 20.27 -39.84
C ALA A 735 39.71 21.35 -38.90
N ASN A 736 40.15 22.60 -39.10
CA ASN A 736 39.82 23.75 -38.25
C ASN A 736 38.71 24.64 -38.84
N CYS A 737 38.28 24.34 -40.06
CA CYS A 737 37.30 25.14 -40.78
C CYS A 737 35.83 24.83 -40.47
N GLY A 738 35.53 23.87 -39.59
CA GLY A 738 34.17 23.63 -39.08
C GLY A 738 33.41 22.53 -39.82
N TYR A 739 32.08 22.57 -39.74
CA TYR A 739 31.25 21.46 -40.25
C TYR A 739 31.28 21.37 -41.77
N GLN A 740 31.75 20.23 -42.29
CA GLN A 740 31.87 19.94 -43.73
C GLN A 740 32.78 20.93 -44.49
N ASP A 741 33.72 21.58 -43.80
CA ASP A 741 34.72 22.46 -44.41
C ASP A 741 36.11 22.05 -43.92
N ASP A 742 36.91 21.47 -44.82
CA ASP A 742 38.30 21.06 -44.64
C ASP A 742 39.26 21.86 -45.54
N THR A 743 38.84 23.07 -45.95
CA THR A 743 39.60 23.87 -46.92
C THR A 743 40.98 24.32 -46.46
N ASP A 744 41.19 24.38 -45.14
CA ASP A 744 42.50 24.61 -44.52
C ASP A 744 43.50 23.47 -44.80
N GLU A 745 43.02 22.26 -45.09
CA GLU A 745 43.84 21.05 -45.28
C GLU A 745 43.87 20.53 -46.73
N THR A 746 42.86 20.85 -47.55
CA THR A 746 42.76 20.33 -48.93
C THR A 746 43.72 21.00 -49.92
N HIS A 747 44.15 22.24 -49.65
CA HIS A 747 45.03 23.04 -50.51
C HIS A 747 46.48 23.09 -50.00
N CYS A 748 46.98 21.96 -49.53
CA CYS A 748 48.34 21.77 -49.08
C CYS A 748 49.18 21.12 -50.18
N ALA A 749 50.30 21.74 -50.55
CA ALA A 749 51.27 21.09 -51.43
C ALA A 749 51.77 19.85 -50.69
N ARG A 750 51.38 18.65 -51.15
CA ARG A 750 51.89 17.38 -50.64
C ARG A 750 53.42 17.42 -50.70
N LYS A 751 54.07 17.69 -49.57
CA LYS A 751 55.41 17.14 -49.33
C LYS A 751 55.19 15.66 -49.12
N GLU A 752 55.61 14.87 -50.11
CA GLU A 752 55.87 13.45 -49.89
C GLU A 752 56.75 13.36 -48.63
N SER A 753 56.16 12.92 -47.52
CA SER A 753 56.93 12.34 -46.45
C SER A 753 57.64 11.16 -47.08
N SER A 754 58.95 11.30 -47.28
CA SER A 754 59.84 10.23 -47.69
C SER A 754 59.85 9.19 -46.58
N THR A 755 58.81 8.36 -46.54
CA THR A 755 58.86 7.08 -45.83
C THR A 755 59.90 6.23 -46.55
N ASP A 756 61.07 6.23 -45.92
CA ASP A 756 62.20 5.35 -46.06
C ASP A 756 61.81 3.97 -46.61
N LYS A 757 61.95 3.80 -47.94
CA LYS A 757 61.79 2.52 -48.66
C LYS A 757 62.93 1.52 -48.36
N THR A 758 63.65 1.71 -47.25
CA THR A 758 64.78 0.86 -46.85
C THR A 758 64.38 -0.20 -45.80
N ILE A 759 63.20 -0.10 -45.16
CA ILE A 759 62.77 -1.06 -44.12
C ILE A 759 61.88 -2.20 -44.66
N VAL A 760 61.24 -2.02 -45.82
CA VAL A 760 60.32 -3.05 -46.38
C VAL A 760 61.08 -4.19 -47.09
N ILE A 761 62.34 -3.98 -47.50
CA ILE A 761 63.15 -5.05 -48.13
C ILE A 761 63.85 -5.94 -47.08
N ALA A 762 64.02 -5.47 -45.84
CA ALA A 762 64.56 -6.27 -44.73
C ALA A 762 63.47 -7.09 -43.98
N GLY A 763 62.22 -6.59 -43.92
CA GLY A 763 61.12 -7.28 -43.23
C GLY A 763 60.61 -8.55 -43.94
N VAL A 764 60.70 -8.61 -45.27
CA VAL A 764 60.24 -9.77 -46.06
C VAL A 764 61.22 -10.95 -45.97
N PHE A 765 62.52 -10.69 -45.85
CA PHE A 765 63.52 -11.75 -45.63
C PHE A 765 63.51 -12.30 -44.19
N CYS A 766 63.29 -11.44 -43.18
CA CYS A 766 63.20 -11.89 -41.78
C CYS A 766 61.89 -12.63 -41.44
N GLY A 767 60.76 -12.23 -42.04
CA GLY A 767 59.46 -12.90 -41.84
C GLY A 767 59.39 -14.29 -42.47
N GLY A 768 60.02 -14.49 -43.63
CA GLY A 768 60.12 -15.79 -44.29
C GLY A 768 60.93 -16.80 -43.47
N THR A 769 62.06 -16.38 -42.90
CA THR A 769 62.89 -17.27 -42.07
C THR A 769 62.22 -17.66 -40.75
N PHE A 770 61.44 -16.77 -40.13
CA PHE A 770 60.76 -17.06 -38.86
C PHE A 770 59.58 -18.04 -39.05
N LEU A 771 58.85 -17.94 -40.16
CA LEU A 771 57.78 -18.88 -40.51
C LEU A 771 58.32 -20.27 -40.84
N PHE A 772 59.44 -20.38 -41.55
CA PHE A 772 60.07 -21.68 -41.81
C PHE A 772 60.62 -22.35 -40.54
N ILE A 773 61.19 -21.58 -39.61
CA ILE A 773 61.66 -22.09 -38.30
C ILE A 773 60.47 -22.55 -37.44
N CYS A 774 59.38 -21.80 -37.38
CA CYS A 774 58.17 -22.18 -36.64
C CYS A 774 57.49 -23.44 -37.21
N ILE A 775 57.43 -23.58 -38.54
CA ILE A 775 56.88 -24.78 -39.20
C ILE A 775 57.79 -26.00 -38.94
N PHE A 776 59.11 -25.84 -38.96
CA PHE A 776 60.07 -26.89 -38.65
C PHE A 776 59.98 -27.34 -37.18
N PHE A 777 59.85 -26.40 -36.22
CA PHE A 777 59.64 -26.73 -34.80
C PHE A 777 58.28 -27.38 -34.53
N CYS A 778 57.20 -26.95 -35.21
CA CYS A 778 55.89 -27.60 -35.14
C CYS A 778 55.92 -29.03 -35.69
N TYR A 779 56.68 -29.29 -36.77
CA TYR A 779 56.87 -30.63 -37.32
C TYR A 779 57.68 -31.54 -36.38
N LEU A 780 58.74 -31.00 -35.75
CA LEU A 780 59.54 -31.72 -34.76
C LEU A 780 58.75 -32.04 -33.48
N PHE A 781 57.91 -31.11 -32.98
CA PHE A 781 57.04 -31.34 -31.83
C PHE A 781 55.92 -32.36 -32.13
N LYS A 782 55.35 -32.35 -33.34
CA LYS A 782 54.39 -33.36 -33.78
C LYS A 782 55.02 -34.76 -33.84
N SER A 783 56.26 -34.87 -34.34
CA SER A 783 56.99 -36.14 -34.38
C SER A 783 57.37 -36.69 -32.99
N LYS A 784 57.59 -35.82 -31.99
CA LYS A 784 57.85 -36.21 -30.59
C LYS A 784 56.59 -36.54 -29.80
N LEU A 785 55.44 -35.91 -30.08
CA LEU A 785 54.17 -36.23 -29.41
C LEU A 785 53.56 -37.55 -29.89
N GLU A 786 53.72 -37.88 -31.18
CA GLU A 786 53.29 -39.15 -31.79
C GLU A 786 54.09 -40.36 -31.26
N ARG A 787 55.36 -40.18 -30.86
CA ARG A 787 56.18 -41.23 -30.23
C ARG A 787 55.89 -41.46 -28.74
N LYS A 788 55.24 -40.51 -28.03
CA LYS A 788 54.85 -40.67 -26.62
C LYS A 788 53.42 -41.19 -26.41
N LYS A 789 52.52 -41.09 -27.40
CA LYS A 789 51.14 -41.61 -27.31
C LYS A 789 50.98 -43.11 -27.61
N LYS A 790 52.04 -43.79 -28.11
CA LYS A 790 52.03 -45.22 -28.47
C LYS A 790 52.63 -46.17 -27.42
N ARG A 791 52.97 -45.70 -26.21
CA ARG A 791 53.60 -46.53 -25.15
C ARG A 791 52.80 -46.67 -23.84
N GLN A 792 51.54 -46.21 -23.78
CA GLN A 792 50.73 -46.28 -22.54
C GLN A 792 49.28 -46.73 -22.78
N ARG A 793 49.09 -47.74 -23.66
CA ARG A 793 47.87 -48.57 -23.69
C ARG A 793 48.24 -50.02 -24.01
N SER A 794 48.72 -50.75 -23.00
CA SER A 794 48.66 -52.22 -22.92
C SER A 794 49.01 -52.66 -21.49
N HIS A 795 48.19 -53.55 -20.91
CA HIS A 795 48.13 -54.05 -19.51
C HIS A 795 47.51 -53.06 -18.50
N GLY A 796 46.44 -53.33 -17.73
CA GLY A 796 45.64 -54.52 -17.43
C GLY A 796 45.09 -54.34 -15.99
N SER A 797 43.82 -53.94 -15.82
CA SER A 797 42.72 -54.71 -15.20
C SER A 797 42.99 -55.40 -13.85
N ARG A 798 42.43 -54.89 -12.72
CA ARG A 798 41.26 -55.43 -11.97
C ARG A 798 41.03 -54.77 -10.59
N HIS A 799 39.80 -54.25 -10.41
CA HIS A 799 38.86 -54.38 -9.26
C HIS A 799 39.32 -54.12 -7.81
N ARG A 800 38.58 -53.45 -6.90
CA ARG A 800 37.13 -53.19 -6.61
C ARG A 800 37.07 -51.95 -5.67
N HIS A 801 35.98 -51.22 -5.39
CA HIS A 801 34.56 -51.08 -5.77
C HIS A 801 34.28 -49.58 -5.45
N ARG A 802 33.88 -48.72 -6.39
CA ARG A 802 32.51 -48.48 -6.92
C ARG A 802 31.57 -47.87 -5.85
N GLN A 803 30.67 -46.93 -6.16
CA GLN A 803 30.27 -46.42 -7.47
C GLN A 803 29.56 -45.06 -7.33
N PRO A 804 29.37 -44.34 -8.45
CA PRO A 804 29.12 -42.91 -8.48
C PRO A 804 27.91 -42.50 -9.37
N TYR A 805 27.71 -41.17 -9.45
CA TYR A 805 27.40 -40.33 -10.62
C TYR A 805 26.14 -40.51 -11.50
N ARG A 806 25.58 -39.33 -11.85
CA ARG A 806 24.92 -38.93 -13.14
C ARG A 806 23.55 -39.59 -13.38
N SER A 807 22.65 -39.11 -14.22
CA SER A 807 22.50 -38.07 -15.26
C SER A 807 20.96 -38.00 -15.52
N GLN A 808 20.33 -37.11 -16.27
CA GLN A 808 20.39 -37.01 -17.75
C GLN A 808 19.24 -36.08 -18.20
N LYS A 809 19.47 -35.31 -19.27
CA LYS A 809 18.45 -34.94 -20.27
C LYS A 809 18.36 -36.04 -21.34
N PRO A 810 17.26 -36.13 -22.11
CA PRO A 810 17.32 -36.22 -23.59
C PRO A 810 16.25 -35.32 -24.26
N VAL A 811 16.46 -34.55 -25.35
CA VAL A 811 16.65 -34.82 -26.80
C VAL A 811 15.40 -35.32 -27.56
N GLY A 812 14.93 -34.56 -28.59
CA GLY A 812 14.19 -35.11 -29.76
C GLY A 812 13.29 -34.17 -30.62
N LYS A 813 13.80 -33.70 -31.78
CA LYS A 813 13.23 -33.60 -33.18
C LYS A 813 11.85 -32.97 -33.59
N SER A 814 11.94 -31.95 -34.46
CA SER A 814 11.39 -31.71 -35.85
C SER A 814 9.89 -31.81 -36.28
N ILE A 815 9.43 -30.70 -36.93
CA ILE A 815 8.62 -30.52 -38.19
C ILE A 815 7.05 -30.50 -38.17
N ALA A 816 6.53 -29.45 -38.85
CA ALA A 816 5.29 -29.26 -39.66
C ALA A 816 3.98 -28.67 -39.08
N ASP A 817 3.48 -27.71 -39.88
CA ASP A 817 2.20 -27.00 -40.04
C ASP A 817 0.90 -27.64 -39.49
N SER A 818 0.01 -26.80 -38.92
CA SER A 818 -1.36 -26.53 -39.42
C SER A 818 -2.20 -25.73 -38.40
N GLU A 819 -3.27 -25.12 -38.92
CA GLU A 819 -4.19 -24.12 -38.34
C GLU A 819 -4.96 -24.50 -37.05
N LEU A 820 -5.43 -23.44 -36.35
CA LEU A 820 -6.46 -23.23 -35.29
C LEU A 820 -7.47 -24.37 -34.98
N PRO A 821 -8.11 -24.51 -33.78
CA PRO A 821 -8.63 -23.45 -32.86
C PRO A 821 -8.52 -23.78 -31.32
N SER A 822 -9.18 -22.98 -30.47
CA SER A 822 -9.31 -23.10 -28.98
C SER A 822 -9.94 -24.42 -28.49
N PRO A 823 -9.72 -24.84 -27.21
CA PRO A 823 -10.83 -24.90 -26.23
C PRO A 823 -10.41 -24.81 -24.72
N ALA A 824 -11.40 -25.05 -23.86
CA ALA A 824 -11.52 -24.74 -22.43
C ALA A 824 -11.10 -25.86 -21.43
N THR A 825 -11.18 -25.51 -20.13
CA THR A 825 -11.51 -26.33 -18.92
C THR A 825 -10.57 -27.41 -18.35
N SER A 826 -10.26 -27.27 -17.05
CA SER A 826 -10.09 -28.29 -15.96
C SER A 826 -9.56 -27.53 -14.72
N ARG A 827 -10.08 -27.50 -13.49
CA ARG A 827 -10.93 -28.31 -12.58
C ARG A 827 -10.28 -29.54 -11.93
N PHE A 828 -10.19 -29.45 -10.59
CA PHE A 828 -10.02 -30.46 -9.52
C PHE A 828 -8.59 -31.01 -9.29
N VAL A 829 -8.09 -31.28 -8.07
CA VAL A 829 -8.66 -32.03 -6.92
C VAL A 829 -7.98 -31.66 -5.56
N HIS A 830 -8.76 -31.86 -4.48
CA HIS A 830 -8.48 -31.84 -3.03
C HIS A 830 -7.35 -32.75 -2.51
N HIS A 831 -6.82 -32.41 -1.32
CA HIS A 831 -6.33 -33.41 -0.37
C HIS A 831 -7.09 -33.30 0.96
N ASP A 832 -7.88 -34.33 1.25
CA ASP A 832 -8.32 -34.74 2.58
C ASP A 832 -7.23 -35.60 3.24
N ALA A 833 -7.07 -35.48 4.55
CA ALA A 833 -6.53 -36.55 5.38
C ALA A 833 -7.11 -36.45 6.81
N THR A 834 -7.98 -37.40 7.13
CA THR A 834 -8.41 -37.79 8.48
C THR A 834 -7.32 -38.65 9.15
N GLY A 835 -7.15 -38.50 10.46
CA GLY A 835 -6.16 -39.27 11.23
C GLY A 835 -6.49 -39.32 12.72
N ILE A 836 -7.01 -40.46 13.14
CA ILE A 836 -7.43 -40.89 14.49
C ILE A 836 -6.25 -40.93 15.47
N LEU A 837 -6.45 -40.47 16.72
CA LEU A 837 -5.53 -40.62 17.86
C LEU A 837 -5.97 -41.78 18.78
N PRO A 838 -5.08 -42.72 19.15
CA PRO A 838 -5.28 -43.68 20.24
C PRO A 838 -4.49 -43.31 21.53
N PRO A 839 -4.76 -44.00 22.66
CA PRO A 839 -4.52 -43.47 24.01
C PRO A 839 -3.14 -43.83 24.57
N ILE A 840 -2.64 -43.01 25.50
CA ILE A 840 -1.42 -43.29 26.28
C ILE A 840 -1.83 -43.85 27.66
N THR A 841 -1.29 -45.03 27.94
CA THR A 841 -1.42 -45.81 29.17
C THR A 841 -0.46 -45.34 30.27
N LEU A 842 -0.95 -45.43 31.51
CA LEU A 842 -0.24 -45.25 32.77
C LEU A 842 0.85 -46.32 33.03
N HIS A 843 1.91 -45.91 33.73
CA HIS A 843 2.65 -46.76 34.66
C HIS A 843 2.84 -46.06 36.02
N THR A 844 2.20 -46.67 37.01
CA THR A 844 2.43 -46.78 38.47
C THR A 844 3.77 -46.32 39.08
N ILE A 845 3.72 -45.53 40.18
CA ILE A 845 4.38 -45.68 41.52
C ILE A 845 3.56 -44.77 42.50
N ALA A 846 2.65 -45.29 43.34
CA ALA A 846 2.76 -45.76 44.73
C ALA A 846 2.85 -44.67 45.85
N ASP A 847 1.83 -44.72 46.73
CA ASP A 847 1.69 -44.32 48.15
C ASP A 847 2.02 -42.89 48.65
N GLN A 848 1.00 -42.18 49.16
CA GLN A 848 0.64 -42.19 50.59
C GLN A 848 -0.63 -41.38 50.92
N ASP A 849 -1.42 -41.96 51.83
CA ASP A 849 -2.51 -41.45 52.67
C ASP A 849 -2.77 -39.93 52.74
N GLN A 850 -4.05 -39.52 52.63
CA GLN A 850 -4.84 -39.11 53.81
C GLN A 850 -6.30 -38.77 53.45
N THR A 851 -7.19 -39.39 54.22
CA THR A 851 -8.60 -39.10 54.47
C THR A 851 -8.89 -37.61 54.77
N PHE A 852 -9.99 -37.04 54.28
CA PHE A 852 -11.19 -36.71 55.09
C PHE A 852 -12.33 -36.07 54.28
N TYR A 853 -13.53 -36.25 54.84
CA TYR A 853 -14.90 -35.96 54.41
C TYR A 853 -15.25 -34.54 53.93
N GLY A 854 -16.29 -34.49 53.10
CA GLY A 854 -17.11 -33.32 52.80
C GLY A 854 -18.10 -33.61 51.68
#